data_AF-A0A2E3IKL0-F1
#
_entry.id   AF-A0A2E3IKL0-F1
#
_cell.length_a   1.000
_cell.length_b   1.000
_cell.length_c   1.000
_cell.angle_alpha   90.00
_cell.angle_beta   90.00
_cell.angle_gamma   90.00
#
_symmetry.space_group_name_H-M   'P 1'
#
loop_
_entity.id
_entity.type
_entity.pdbx_description
1 polymer ?
#
loop_
_entity_poly.entity_id
_entity_poly.type
_entity_poly.pdbx_seq_one_letter_code
_entity_poly.pdbx_strand_id
1 'polypeptide(L)'
;MCFARLSFRAALLALLASPLVAQQGDRKGHNMTSFVPEDVIPPAPFLKVEDALKSFELAPGFVIEPVAAEPFVDMPCMMKFDSDGRMWICELVGYMPDIDGTGENIAQGRIVVLSDTTGDGMVDQRVVFLDKLLLPRSLYLLDDGILWANQESLFFQKRSGLKPIGKRVVVDQEYARGGNVEHKANSLVLGLDNWIYNAKSDRRYKKVQGQWVMEKTHFRGQWGLDRDDYGRLFHNSNSTLLVGDYTFPNIAFGNTNAKMKAGISARVSSNRVWPIRVTPGVNRGYQRGTVSPENYKLINATGASGLTIFRSNGLGENLYGTAFITEATGNLVKAISVSDGEGAIVGEHTFGEKEFLASTDERFRPVNAYTAPDNSLYILDMYHGIIQHRTYVTSYLRKQIMSRGLDKPANGHGRIYRIRHKDKPRGPAPRLSKLSAGELVPYLNHPNGWWRDTAQRLIVERGSQQDETRLVEVLESSKPLGRLHALWCLEGLGLLQAKHISFALKSGNEKFSSSALMAALSLSQREKNALVPAVAALEAGTESSIYKARLLADTGTSKALEALVGALKKNGKNPIVKEAAFTGLKNREAVFLGVNNGRFNDSSLDKWLQEALQKNLRKVEPPKIEGQHLASFQRGEKLYMGRAACIGCHGADGAGLDNLGPPLDGSDWVTGNTTRLAKVLLHGLQGPIMVSGKRYAPPGAMPGLSMNPTISDQDIADILTFTRHAWSNRSAPVNESFIKESREKSKDQQGVPYKESELN
;
A
#
# COMPACT_ATOMS: atom_id res chain seq x y z
N MET A 1 47.69 -9.72 -60.22
CA MET A 1 48.71 -10.68 -59.77
C MET A 1 48.33 -11.09 -58.35
N CYS A 2 47.60 -12.20 -58.19
CA CYS A 2 48.15 -13.52 -57.80
C CYS A 2 48.39 -13.56 -56.26
N PHE A 3 47.73 -14.38 -55.44
CA PHE A 3 47.24 -15.74 -55.65
C PHE A 3 45.95 -16.05 -54.86
N ALA A 4 45.02 -16.72 -55.54
CA ALA A 4 44.03 -17.61 -54.95
C ALA A 4 44.67 -18.99 -54.66
N ARG A 5 44.05 -19.81 -53.77
CA ARG A 5 43.53 -21.15 -54.12
C ARG A 5 42.83 -21.86 -52.94
N LEU A 6 41.56 -22.21 -53.21
CA LEU A 6 40.80 -23.45 -52.91
C LEU A 6 40.78 -24.00 -51.46
N SER A 7 39.64 -24.47 -50.92
CA SER A 7 38.75 -25.46 -51.54
C SER A 7 37.34 -25.52 -50.93
N PHE A 8 36.40 -25.88 -51.80
CA PHE A 8 35.00 -26.27 -51.55
C PHE A 8 34.88 -27.64 -50.84
N ARG A 9 33.71 -27.87 -50.21
CA ARG A 9 33.17 -29.07 -49.49
C ARG A 9 33.35 -28.94 -47.96
N ALA A 10 32.33 -28.91 -47.10
CA ALA A 10 31.04 -29.58 -47.15
C ALA A 10 29.89 -28.70 -46.62
N ALA A 11 28.80 -28.67 -47.38
CA ALA A 11 27.48 -28.38 -46.86
C ALA A 11 26.89 -29.70 -46.34
N LEU A 12 26.57 -29.79 -45.05
CA LEU A 12 25.45 -30.55 -44.49
C LEU A 12 25.36 -30.32 -42.97
N LEU A 13 24.12 -30.18 -42.46
CA LEU A 13 23.72 -30.14 -41.04
C LEU A 13 23.98 -28.85 -40.26
N ALA A 14 23.25 -27.80 -40.62
CA ALA A 14 22.70 -26.87 -39.62
C ALA A 14 21.19 -26.76 -39.83
N LEU A 15 20.51 -27.91 -39.76
CA LEU A 15 19.05 -27.99 -39.66
C LEU A 15 18.66 -27.57 -38.24
N LEU A 16 17.99 -26.42 -38.15
CA LEU A 16 16.92 -26.11 -37.18
C LEU A 16 17.07 -26.74 -35.78
N ALA A 17 17.82 -26.07 -34.90
CA ALA A 17 17.51 -26.09 -33.49
C ALA A 17 16.94 -24.71 -33.11
N SER A 18 15.71 -24.43 -33.54
CA SER A 18 14.85 -23.55 -32.74
C SER A 18 14.88 -24.13 -31.33
N PRO A 19 15.11 -23.35 -30.25
CA PRO A 19 14.98 -23.91 -28.93
C PRO A 19 13.52 -24.33 -28.80
N LEU A 20 13.27 -25.65 -28.87
CA LEU A 20 12.12 -26.26 -28.24
C LEU A 20 12.09 -25.64 -26.85
N VAL A 21 11.09 -24.80 -26.59
CA VAL A 21 10.87 -24.19 -25.28
C VAL A 21 10.50 -25.34 -24.37
N ALA A 22 11.53 -25.99 -23.82
CA ALA A 22 11.41 -27.25 -23.12
C ALA A 22 10.57 -27.06 -21.86
N GLN A 23 9.79 -28.08 -21.52
CA GLN A 23 9.10 -28.20 -20.25
C GLN A 23 10.08 -28.09 -19.07
N GLN A 24 9.90 -27.09 -18.19
CA GLN A 24 10.84 -26.76 -17.11
C GLN A 24 10.31 -27.00 -15.69
N GLY A 25 9.10 -27.53 -15.53
CA GLY A 25 8.50 -27.71 -14.20
C GLY A 25 9.09 -28.84 -13.35
N ASP A 26 9.80 -29.80 -13.97
CA ASP A 26 10.34 -30.96 -13.25
C ASP A 26 11.48 -30.57 -12.31
N ARG A 27 11.44 -31.09 -11.08
CA ARG A 27 12.44 -30.82 -10.05
C ARG A 27 13.38 -32.00 -9.89
N LYS A 28 14.68 -31.74 -9.82
CA LYS A 28 15.71 -32.76 -9.58
C LYS A 28 15.39 -33.55 -8.31
N GLY A 29 15.40 -34.88 -8.41
CA GLY A 29 15.15 -35.80 -7.28
C GLY A 29 13.68 -36.10 -6.99
N HIS A 30 12.73 -35.54 -7.76
CA HIS A 30 11.32 -35.83 -7.61
C HIS A 30 10.87 -36.94 -8.58
N ASN A 31 10.05 -37.88 -8.11
CA ASN A 31 9.38 -38.86 -8.95
C ASN A 31 8.04 -38.28 -9.45
N MET A 32 7.92 -38.05 -10.76
CA MET A 32 6.72 -37.45 -11.38
C MET A 32 5.61 -38.46 -11.67
N THR A 33 5.71 -39.68 -11.18
CA THR A 33 4.68 -40.72 -11.37
C THR A 33 3.42 -40.37 -10.57
N SER A 34 2.25 -40.49 -11.22
CA SER A 34 0.96 -40.35 -10.53
C SER A 34 0.75 -41.53 -9.59
N PHE A 35 0.32 -41.24 -8.37
CA PHE A 35 -0.23 -42.26 -7.46
C PHE A 35 -1.78 -42.23 -7.41
N VAL A 36 -2.41 -41.31 -8.14
CA VAL A 36 -3.87 -41.29 -8.34
C VAL A 36 -4.21 -42.31 -9.42
N PRO A 37 -5.02 -43.35 -9.14
CA PRO A 37 -5.44 -44.34 -10.13
C PRO A 37 -6.21 -43.70 -11.30
N GLU A 38 -6.00 -44.16 -12.53
CA GLU A 38 -6.61 -43.54 -13.72
C GLU A 38 -8.13 -43.79 -13.79
N ASP A 39 -8.62 -44.91 -13.24
CA ASP A 39 -10.03 -45.32 -13.21
C ASP A 39 -10.90 -44.48 -12.27
N VAL A 40 -10.30 -43.83 -11.27
CA VAL A 40 -11.02 -42.95 -10.33
C VAL A 40 -11.06 -41.48 -10.78
N ILE A 41 -10.38 -41.13 -11.87
CA ILE A 41 -10.32 -39.76 -12.38
C ILE A 41 -11.50 -39.52 -13.34
N PRO A 42 -12.47 -38.65 -13.00
CA PRO A 42 -13.59 -38.37 -13.91
C PRO A 42 -13.13 -37.66 -15.19
N PRO A 43 -13.88 -37.80 -16.30
CA PRO A 43 -13.63 -37.00 -17.50
C PRO A 43 -13.83 -35.50 -17.21
N ALA A 44 -13.22 -34.64 -18.04
CA ALA A 44 -13.36 -33.19 -17.95
C ALA A 44 -13.97 -32.59 -19.23
N PRO A 45 -15.24 -32.94 -19.56
CA PRO A 45 -15.90 -32.45 -20.74
C PRO A 45 -16.11 -30.94 -20.68
N PHE A 46 -16.32 -30.32 -21.84
CA PHE A 46 -16.92 -29.00 -21.88
C PHE A 46 -18.40 -29.11 -21.48
N LEU A 47 -18.84 -28.32 -20.50
CA LEU A 47 -20.23 -28.25 -20.08
C LEU A 47 -20.88 -26.98 -20.62
N LYS A 48 -22.14 -27.06 -21.06
CA LYS A 48 -22.96 -25.87 -21.25
C LYS A 48 -23.26 -25.22 -19.89
N VAL A 49 -23.66 -23.95 -19.88
CA VAL A 49 -23.96 -23.21 -18.64
C VAL A 49 -24.96 -23.96 -17.76
N GLU A 50 -26.06 -24.46 -18.33
CA GLU A 50 -27.09 -25.22 -17.61
C GLU A 50 -26.56 -26.50 -16.95
N ASP A 51 -25.61 -27.18 -17.58
CA ASP A 51 -25.00 -28.40 -17.03
C ASP A 51 -23.91 -28.08 -16.01
N ALA A 52 -23.16 -27.00 -16.21
CA ALA A 52 -22.22 -26.52 -15.21
C ALA A 52 -22.91 -26.09 -13.92
N LEU A 53 -24.10 -25.47 -14.00
CA LEU A 53 -24.89 -25.14 -12.81
C LEU A 53 -25.25 -26.36 -11.97
N LYS A 54 -25.49 -27.52 -12.60
CA LYS A 54 -25.76 -28.80 -11.93
C LYS A 54 -24.51 -29.42 -11.27
N SER A 55 -23.31 -28.99 -11.69
CA SER A 55 -22.04 -29.49 -11.16
C SER A 55 -21.66 -28.86 -9.81
N PHE A 56 -22.34 -27.77 -9.41
CA PHE A 56 -22.02 -27.00 -8.23
C PHE A 56 -22.68 -27.56 -6.96
N GLU A 57 -21.88 -27.69 -5.90
CA GLU A 57 -22.36 -27.77 -4.53
C GLU A 57 -22.17 -26.40 -3.88
N LEU A 58 -23.28 -25.75 -3.52
CA LEU A 58 -23.32 -24.43 -2.89
C LEU A 58 -23.80 -24.57 -1.44
N ALA A 59 -23.27 -23.73 -0.56
CA ALA A 59 -23.73 -23.67 0.82
C ALA A 59 -25.27 -23.49 0.91
N PRO A 60 -25.95 -24.11 1.90
CA PRO A 60 -27.40 -23.98 2.05
C PRO A 60 -27.84 -22.52 2.22
N GLY A 61 -29.01 -22.17 1.68
CA GLY A 61 -29.60 -20.83 1.82
C GLY A 61 -29.28 -19.88 0.66
N PHE A 62 -28.43 -20.29 -0.27
CA PHE A 62 -28.00 -19.48 -1.41
C PHE A 62 -28.47 -20.06 -2.75
N VAL A 63 -28.51 -19.19 -3.76
CA VAL A 63 -28.71 -19.58 -5.17
C VAL A 63 -27.57 -19.02 -6.00
N ILE A 64 -27.16 -19.77 -7.02
CA ILE A 64 -26.18 -19.35 -8.02
C ILE A 64 -26.88 -19.16 -9.37
N GLU A 65 -26.64 -18.03 -10.01
CA GLU A 65 -27.27 -17.61 -11.26
C GLU A 65 -26.16 -17.23 -12.26
N PRO A 66 -26.27 -17.61 -13.54
CA PRO A 66 -25.39 -17.04 -14.56
C PRO A 66 -25.70 -15.55 -14.71
N VAL A 67 -24.70 -14.74 -15.06
CA VAL A 67 -24.86 -13.32 -15.39
C VAL A 67 -24.36 -13.05 -16.80
N ALA A 68 -23.19 -13.60 -17.12
CA ALA A 68 -22.59 -13.56 -18.43
C ALA A 68 -21.87 -14.87 -18.69
N ALA A 69 -21.93 -15.33 -19.94
CA ALA A 69 -21.18 -16.45 -20.45
C ALA A 69 -20.78 -16.15 -21.89
N GLU A 70 -20.18 -17.12 -22.56
CA GLU A 70 -19.91 -17.06 -23.98
C GLU A 70 -21.17 -16.71 -24.80
N PRO A 71 -21.10 -15.84 -25.83
CA PRO A 71 -19.92 -15.14 -26.34
C PRO A 71 -19.66 -13.76 -25.71
N PHE A 72 -20.37 -13.38 -24.64
CA PHE A 72 -20.25 -12.05 -24.04
C PHE A 72 -18.91 -11.84 -23.31
N VAL A 73 -18.34 -12.91 -22.74
CA VAL A 73 -17.09 -12.85 -21.98
C VAL A 73 -16.17 -14.02 -22.35
N ASP A 74 -14.87 -13.75 -22.37
CA ASP A 74 -13.83 -14.68 -22.78
C ASP A 74 -12.58 -14.54 -21.89
N MET A 75 -12.24 -15.62 -21.17
CA MET A 75 -11.16 -15.73 -20.19
C MET A 75 -11.08 -14.54 -19.21
N PRO A 76 -12.16 -14.22 -18.47
CA PRO A 76 -12.16 -13.10 -17.55
C PRO A 76 -11.19 -13.34 -16.39
N CYS A 77 -10.36 -12.36 -16.05
CA CYS A 77 -9.42 -12.46 -14.92
C CYS A 77 -9.60 -11.36 -13.84
N MET A 78 -10.17 -10.22 -14.22
CA MET A 78 -10.40 -9.07 -13.34
C MET A 78 -11.67 -8.35 -13.80
N MET A 79 -12.45 -7.85 -12.84
CA MET A 79 -13.67 -7.09 -13.10
C MET A 79 -13.75 -5.88 -12.16
N LYS A 80 -14.39 -4.80 -12.60
CA LYS A 80 -14.87 -3.71 -11.73
C LYS A 80 -16.25 -3.24 -12.19
N PHE A 81 -17.13 -2.93 -11.25
CA PHE A 81 -18.37 -2.21 -11.55
C PHE A 81 -18.10 -0.72 -11.65
N ASP A 82 -18.63 -0.07 -12.68
CA ASP A 82 -18.66 1.39 -12.72
C ASP A 82 -19.84 1.98 -11.95
N SER A 83 -19.88 3.31 -11.84
CA SER A 83 -20.92 4.05 -11.10
C SER A 83 -22.35 3.83 -11.59
N ASP A 84 -22.54 3.19 -12.75
CA ASP A 84 -23.86 2.83 -13.30
C ASP A 84 -24.11 1.32 -13.28
N GLY A 85 -23.21 0.54 -12.68
CA GLY A 85 -23.37 -0.90 -12.47
C GLY A 85 -22.93 -1.74 -13.66
N ARG A 86 -22.29 -1.15 -14.68
CA ARG A 86 -21.74 -1.90 -15.81
C ARG A 86 -20.47 -2.62 -15.38
N MET A 87 -20.25 -3.82 -15.89
CA MET A 87 -19.08 -4.64 -15.58
C MET A 87 -17.95 -4.36 -16.57
N TRP A 88 -16.83 -3.84 -16.08
CA TRP A 88 -15.61 -3.66 -16.86
C TRP A 88 -14.65 -4.82 -16.59
N ILE A 89 -14.25 -5.54 -17.63
CA ILE A 89 -13.57 -6.83 -17.51
C ILE A 89 -12.24 -6.81 -18.27
N CYS A 90 -11.18 -7.34 -17.66
CA CYS A 90 -9.97 -7.73 -18.35
C CYS A 90 -10.09 -9.18 -18.84
N GLU A 91 -10.01 -9.35 -20.15
CA GLU A 91 -10.02 -10.65 -20.84
C GLU A 91 -8.59 -11.08 -21.15
N LEU A 92 -8.19 -12.25 -20.65
CA LEU A 92 -6.82 -12.77 -20.68
C LEU A 92 -6.59 -13.79 -21.82
N VAL A 93 -7.23 -13.56 -22.97
CA VAL A 93 -7.30 -14.46 -24.15
C VAL A 93 -5.96 -15.07 -24.60
N GLY A 94 -4.85 -14.37 -24.41
CA GLY A 94 -3.51 -14.87 -24.79
C GLY A 94 -2.86 -15.82 -23.78
N TYR A 95 -3.50 -16.15 -22.65
CA TYR A 95 -2.89 -16.91 -21.57
C TYR A 95 -2.98 -18.42 -21.82
N MET A 96 -1.81 -19.08 -21.89
CA MET A 96 -1.72 -20.54 -22.11
C MET A 96 -2.69 -21.03 -23.22
N PRO A 97 -2.58 -20.50 -24.45
CA PRO A 97 -3.43 -20.89 -25.59
C PRO A 97 -3.23 -22.35 -26.02
N ASP A 98 -2.10 -22.94 -25.62
CA ASP A 98 -1.83 -24.36 -25.60
C ASP A 98 -0.93 -24.68 -24.40
N ILE A 99 -0.60 -25.96 -24.22
CA ILE A 99 0.23 -26.44 -23.12
C ILE A 99 1.68 -25.93 -23.14
N ASP A 100 2.15 -25.41 -24.28
CA ASP A 100 3.49 -24.86 -24.47
C ASP A 100 3.50 -23.31 -24.47
N GLY A 101 2.33 -22.69 -24.30
CA GLY A 101 2.12 -21.25 -24.31
C GLY A 101 2.47 -20.59 -25.64
N THR A 102 2.27 -21.28 -26.76
CA THR A 102 2.62 -20.76 -28.09
C THR A 102 1.83 -19.50 -28.42
N GLY A 103 2.49 -18.41 -28.79
CA GLY A 103 1.80 -17.15 -29.13
C GLY A 103 1.29 -16.33 -27.94
N GLU A 104 1.64 -16.70 -26.70
CA GLU A 104 1.29 -15.93 -25.48
C GLU A 104 1.82 -14.46 -25.50
N ASN A 105 2.87 -14.21 -26.28
CA ASN A 105 3.42 -12.88 -26.50
C ASN A 105 2.65 -12.03 -27.53
N ILE A 106 1.62 -12.58 -28.17
CA ILE A 106 0.76 -11.84 -29.10
C ILE A 106 -0.26 -11.06 -28.28
N ALA A 107 -0.35 -9.76 -28.54
CA ALA A 107 -1.28 -8.88 -27.83
C ALA A 107 -2.72 -9.12 -28.33
N GLN A 108 -3.43 -10.05 -27.68
CA GLN A 108 -4.81 -10.43 -28.03
C GLN A 108 -5.82 -10.12 -26.91
N GLY A 109 -5.34 -9.74 -25.72
CA GLY A 109 -6.18 -9.41 -24.58
C GLY A 109 -6.99 -8.13 -24.80
N ARG A 110 -8.06 -8.00 -24.04
CA ARG A 110 -9.05 -6.93 -24.21
C ARG A 110 -9.50 -6.39 -22.85
N ILE A 111 -9.96 -5.14 -22.85
CA ILE A 111 -10.80 -4.61 -21.78
C ILE A 111 -12.18 -4.36 -22.38
N VAL A 112 -13.20 -5.02 -21.83
CA VAL A 112 -14.58 -4.97 -22.33
C VAL A 112 -15.53 -4.44 -21.26
N VAL A 113 -16.68 -3.94 -21.70
CA VAL A 113 -17.75 -3.45 -20.83
C VAL A 113 -19.02 -4.22 -21.15
N LEU A 114 -19.59 -4.84 -20.13
CA LEU A 114 -20.85 -5.59 -20.20
C LEU A 114 -21.95 -4.84 -19.48
N SER A 115 -23.15 -4.84 -20.06
CA SER A 115 -24.33 -4.17 -19.50
C SER A 115 -25.57 -5.06 -19.59
N ASP A 116 -26.38 -4.97 -18.54
CA ASP A 116 -27.77 -5.42 -18.47
C ASP A 116 -28.64 -4.20 -18.76
N THR A 117 -29.21 -4.14 -19.97
CA THR A 117 -30.07 -3.03 -20.43
C THR A 117 -31.56 -3.31 -20.22
N THR A 118 -31.95 -4.57 -19.97
CA THR A 118 -33.33 -4.99 -19.70
C THR A 118 -33.69 -4.93 -18.21
N GLY A 119 -32.68 -5.01 -17.33
CA GLY A 119 -32.82 -5.06 -15.87
C GLY A 119 -33.09 -6.46 -15.31
N ASP A 120 -33.11 -7.50 -16.15
CA ASP A 120 -33.42 -8.87 -15.72
C ASP A 120 -32.27 -9.56 -14.97
N GLY A 121 -31.08 -8.95 -14.97
CA GLY A 121 -29.89 -9.42 -14.28
C GLY A 121 -28.95 -10.26 -15.11
N MET A 122 -29.22 -10.38 -16.41
CA MET A 122 -28.36 -11.00 -17.42
C MET A 122 -27.74 -9.93 -18.31
N VAL A 123 -26.55 -10.19 -18.82
CA VAL A 123 -25.91 -9.31 -19.81
C VAL A 123 -26.57 -9.50 -21.17
N ASP A 124 -26.94 -8.39 -21.82
CA ASP A 124 -27.41 -8.36 -23.21
C ASP A 124 -26.54 -7.48 -24.12
N GLN A 125 -25.65 -6.66 -23.56
CA GLN A 125 -24.80 -5.74 -24.33
C GLN A 125 -23.32 -5.89 -23.98
N ARG A 126 -22.47 -5.85 -25.02
CA ARG A 126 -21.00 -5.85 -24.92
C ARG A 126 -20.38 -4.72 -25.74
N VAL A 127 -19.41 -4.03 -25.15
CA VAL A 127 -18.57 -3.03 -25.83
C VAL A 127 -17.10 -3.36 -25.60
N VAL A 128 -16.29 -3.42 -26.66
CA VAL A 128 -14.83 -3.52 -26.54
C VAL A 128 -14.27 -2.10 -26.32
N PHE A 129 -13.69 -1.84 -25.15
CA PHE A 129 -13.15 -0.53 -24.79
C PHE A 129 -11.69 -0.36 -25.23
N LEU A 130 -10.86 -1.37 -24.98
CA LEU A 130 -9.48 -1.47 -25.48
C LEU A 130 -9.23 -2.89 -25.98
N ASP A 131 -8.49 -3.01 -27.08
CA ASP A 131 -8.08 -4.29 -27.66
C ASP A 131 -6.57 -4.34 -27.88
N LYS A 132 -6.09 -5.48 -28.40
CA LYS A 132 -4.68 -5.71 -28.72
C LYS A 132 -3.75 -5.45 -27.53
N LEU A 133 -4.17 -5.92 -26.35
CA LEU A 133 -3.43 -5.77 -25.11
C LEU A 133 -2.64 -7.03 -24.80
N LEU A 134 -1.40 -6.87 -24.38
CA LEU A 134 -0.58 -8.00 -23.93
C LEU A 134 -0.96 -8.36 -22.49
N LEU A 135 -1.82 -9.38 -22.34
CA LEU A 135 -2.20 -10.00 -21.08
C LEU A 135 -2.61 -8.97 -19.99
N PRO A 136 -3.65 -8.16 -20.25
CA PRO A 136 -4.17 -7.18 -19.31
C PRO A 136 -4.81 -7.89 -18.11
N ARG A 137 -4.53 -7.42 -16.90
CA ARG A 137 -4.89 -8.19 -15.69
C ARG A 137 -5.06 -7.38 -14.42
N SER A 138 -5.00 -6.06 -14.54
CA SER A 138 -5.36 -5.14 -13.45
C SER A 138 -6.13 -3.97 -14.01
N LEU A 139 -7.16 -3.54 -13.28
CA LEU A 139 -8.09 -2.50 -13.69
C LEU A 139 -8.65 -1.77 -12.46
N TYR A 140 -8.71 -0.44 -12.55
CA TYR A 140 -9.49 0.42 -11.67
C TYR A 140 -10.14 1.54 -12.47
N LEU A 141 -11.30 2.00 -12.01
CA LEU A 141 -12.10 3.00 -12.70
C LEU A 141 -12.02 4.33 -11.95
N LEU A 142 -11.83 5.42 -12.70
CA LEU A 142 -11.92 6.80 -12.23
C LEU A 142 -13.10 7.48 -12.95
N ASP A 143 -13.54 8.64 -12.47
CA ASP A 143 -14.61 9.43 -13.12
C ASP A 143 -14.20 9.79 -14.57
N ASP A 144 -12.95 10.20 -14.77
CA ASP A 144 -12.43 10.67 -16.06
C ASP A 144 -11.70 9.61 -16.91
N GLY A 145 -11.53 8.38 -16.43
CA GLY A 145 -10.70 7.40 -17.11
C GLY A 145 -10.62 6.04 -16.44
N ILE A 146 -9.67 5.24 -16.91
CA ILE A 146 -9.32 3.96 -16.29
C ILE A 146 -7.83 3.88 -16.03
N LEU A 147 -7.47 3.23 -14.92
CA LEU A 147 -6.12 2.81 -14.62
C LEU A 147 -6.06 1.31 -14.92
N TRP A 148 -5.11 0.87 -15.74
CA TRP A 148 -4.98 -0.54 -16.09
C TRP A 148 -3.52 -0.93 -16.26
N ALA A 149 -3.22 -2.21 -16.08
CA ALA A 149 -1.85 -2.71 -16.22
C ALA A 149 -1.78 -3.93 -17.15
N ASN A 150 -0.71 -3.97 -17.93
CA ASN A 150 -0.26 -5.16 -18.64
C ASN A 150 0.74 -5.94 -17.76
N GLN A 151 1.55 -6.80 -18.36
CA GLN A 151 2.57 -7.56 -17.64
C GLN A 151 3.70 -6.75 -17.00
N GLU A 152 3.88 -5.48 -17.32
CA GLU A 152 5.08 -4.72 -16.94
C GLU A 152 4.77 -3.35 -16.35
N SER A 153 3.82 -2.63 -16.94
CA SER A 153 3.61 -1.21 -16.69
C SER A 153 2.15 -0.90 -16.36
N LEU A 154 1.97 0.21 -15.65
CA LEU A 154 0.70 0.79 -15.27
C LEU A 154 0.38 1.98 -16.18
N PHE A 155 -0.82 2.00 -16.73
CA PHE A 155 -1.28 3.02 -17.68
C PHE A 155 -2.56 3.67 -17.21
N PHE A 156 -2.68 4.97 -17.49
CA PHE A 156 -3.95 5.69 -17.42
C PHE A 156 -4.47 5.97 -18.83
N GLN A 157 -5.75 5.65 -19.07
CA GLN A 157 -6.45 5.95 -20.31
C GLN A 157 -7.66 6.82 -19.99
N LYS A 158 -7.66 8.07 -20.46
CA LYS A 158 -8.81 8.97 -20.36
C LYS A 158 -9.98 8.43 -21.20
N ARG A 159 -11.22 8.72 -20.79
CA ARG A 159 -12.44 8.29 -21.49
C ARG A 159 -13.51 9.38 -21.56
N SER A 160 -14.41 9.24 -22.52
CA SER A 160 -15.75 9.85 -22.48
C SER A 160 -16.77 8.73 -22.65
N GLY A 161 -17.57 8.50 -21.60
CA GLY A 161 -18.43 7.33 -21.52
C GLY A 161 -17.64 6.03 -21.74
N LEU A 162 -18.07 5.23 -22.73
CA LEU A 162 -17.47 3.95 -23.08
C LEU A 162 -16.43 4.04 -24.22
N LYS A 163 -15.85 5.23 -24.46
CA LYS A 163 -14.85 5.43 -25.51
C LYS A 163 -13.53 5.96 -24.93
N PRO A 164 -12.36 5.37 -25.28
CA PRO A 164 -11.06 5.93 -24.91
C PRO A 164 -10.82 7.23 -25.68
N ILE A 165 -10.20 8.22 -25.03
CA ILE A 165 -9.84 9.50 -25.62
C ILE A 165 -8.36 9.78 -25.40
N GLY A 166 -7.68 10.25 -26.44
CA GLY A 166 -6.28 10.64 -26.39
C GLY A 166 -5.33 9.46 -26.20
N LYS A 167 -4.03 9.78 -26.10
CA LYS A 167 -2.99 8.78 -25.86
C LYS A 167 -3.02 8.31 -24.40
N ARG A 168 -2.73 7.02 -24.18
CA ARG A 168 -2.48 6.49 -22.83
C ARG A 168 -1.27 7.18 -22.20
N VAL A 169 -1.35 7.43 -20.90
CA VAL A 169 -0.26 7.95 -20.07
C VAL A 169 0.37 6.76 -19.33
N VAL A 170 1.70 6.66 -19.35
CA VAL A 170 2.42 5.70 -18.50
C VAL A 170 2.47 6.30 -17.09
N VAL A 171 1.86 5.62 -16.13
CA VAL A 171 1.86 6.03 -14.72
C VAL A 171 3.08 5.45 -14.00
N ASP A 172 3.37 4.17 -14.25
CA ASP A 172 4.55 3.50 -13.73
C ASP A 172 5.08 2.49 -14.77
N GLN A 173 6.24 2.78 -15.33
CA GLN A 173 6.91 1.92 -16.30
C GLN A 173 7.39 0.59 -15.66
N GLU A 174 7.70 0.60 -14.36
CA GLU A 174 8.32 -0.51 -13.62
C GLU A 174 7.33 -1.26 -12.71
N TYR A 175 6.03 -1.00 -12.86
CA TYR A 175 4.96 -1.54 -12.01
C TYR A 175 5.08 -3.04 -11.67
N ALA A 176 5.37 -3.87 -12.68
CA ALA A 176 5.47 -5.33 -12.55
C ALA A 176 6.56 -5.95 -13.45
N ARG A 177 7.67 -5.22 -13.64
CA ARG A 177 8.76 -5.63 -14.54
C ARG A 177 9.38 -6.98 -14.13
N GLY A 178 9.68 -7.83 -15.11
CA GLY A 178 10.34 -9.14 -14.92
C GLY A 178 9.47 -10.21 -14.25
N GLY A 179 10.03 -11.41 -14.06
CA GLY A 179 9.34 -12.55 -13.44
C GLY A 179 8.33 -13.27 -14.33
N ASN A 180 7.81 -14.40 -13.83
CA ASN A 180 6.79 -15.23 -14.47
C ASN A 180 5.44 -14.49 -14.57
N VAL A 181 4.65 -14.77 -15.62
CA VAL A 181 3.27 -14.30 -15.78
C VAL A 181 2.38 -14.53 -14.54
N GLU A 182 2.53 -15.62 -13.79
CA GLU A 182 1.78 -15.89 -12.57
C GLU A 182 2.06 -14.84 -11.47
N HIS A 183 3.21 -14.17 -11.51
CA HIS A 183 3.64 -13.18 -10.52
C HIS A 183 3.60 -11.75 -11.09
N LYS A 184 2.64 -11.42 -11.97
CA LYS A 184 2.55 -10.10 -12.62
C LYS A 184 1.57 -9.15 -11.94
N ALA A 185 1.40 -7.98 -12.57
CA ALA A 185 0.40 -6.99 -12.25
C ALA A 185 -0.91 -7.64 -11.83
N ASN A 186 -1.47 -7.19 -10.73
CA ASN A 186 -2.78 -7.62 -10.27
C ASN A 186 -3.38 -6.51 -9.42
N SER A 187 -4.67 -6.68 -9.13
CA SER A 187 -5.47 -5.98 -8.12
C SER A 187 -5.18 -4.49 -7.98
N LEU A 188 -6.12 -3.63 -8.38
CA LEU A 188 -6.12 -2.22 -7.98
C LEU A 188 -7.33 -1.97 -7.07
N VAL A 189 -7.07 -1.45 -5.87
CA VAL A 189 -8.07 -1.24 -4.82
C VAL A 189 -7.92 0.17 -4.27
N LEU A 190 -9.00 0.94 -4.27
CA LEU A 190 -9.04 2.23 -3.59
C LEU A 190 -9.14 1.99 -2.08
N GLY A 191 -8.11 2.44 -1.37
CA GLY A 191 -8.08 2.52 0.08
C GLY A 191 -9.00 3.61 0.60
N LEU A 192 -9.34 3.52 1.88
CA LEU A 192 -10.17 4.52 2.55
C LEU A 192 -9.50 5.91 2.55
N ASP A 193 -8.18 5.96 2.47
CA ASP A 193 -7.32 7.16 2.38
C ASP A 193 -7.19 7.77 0.97
N ASN A 194 -8.06 7.37 0.05
CA ASN A 194 -8.07 7.82 -1.33
C ASN A 194 -6.81 7.44 -2.14
N TRP A 195 -5.97 6.52 -1.63
CA TRP A 195 -4.85 5.93 -2.36
C TRP A 195 -5.26 4.62 -3.04
N ILE A 196 -4.72 4.35 -4.21
CA ILE A 196 -4.89 3.09 -4.93
C ILE A 196 -3.73 2.16 -4.59
N TYR A 197 -4.07 1.03 -3.98
CA TYR A 197 -3.16 -0.04 -3.60
C TYR A 197 -3.21 -1.19 -4.60
N ASN A 198 -2.17 -2.02 -4.54
CA ASN A 198 -2.05 -3.24 -5.31
C ASN A 198 -1.22 -4.28 -4.57
N ALA A 199 -1.28 -5.55 -4.99
CA ALA A 199 -0.52 -6.60 -4.33
C ALA A 199 0.93 -6.73 -4.86
N LYS A 200 1.17 -6.32 -6.11
CA LYS A 200 2.38 -6.67 -6.89
C LYS A 200 3.56 -5.71 -6.74
N SER A 201 3.30 -4.44 -6.50
CA SER A 201 4.28 -3.36 -6.47
C SER A 201 4.44 -2.88 -5.03
N ASP A 202 5.65 -2.46 -4.66
CA ASP A 202 5.91 -1.76 -3.41
C ASP A 202 5.52 -0.28 -3.48
N ARG A 203 4.59 0.08 -4.38
CA ARG A 203 4.11 1.44 -4.63
C ARG A 203 2.59 1.54 -4.55
N ARG A 204 2.10 2.69 -4.07
CA ARG A 204 0.69 3.13 -4.09
C ARG A 204 0.54 4.40 -4.93
N TYR A 205 -0.66 4.65 -5.45
CA TYR A 205 -0.92 5.72 -6.43
C TYR A 205 -2.08 6.61 -5.99
N LYS A 206 -1.97 7.92 -6.16
CA LYS A 206 -3.10 8.86 -5.98
C LYS A 206 -3.02 9.92 -7.07
N LYS A 207 -4.18 10.39 -7.55
CA LYS A 207 -4.25 11.49 -8.50
C LYS A 207 -4.50 12.78 -7.71
N VAL A 208 -3.56 13.71 -7.74
CA VAL A 208 -3.63 15.00 -7.03
C VAL A 208 -3.51 16.10 -8.07
N GLN A 209 -4.52 16.97 -8.17
CA GLN A 209 -4.56 18.07 -9.15
C GLN A 209 -4.26 17.62 -10.59
N GLY A 210 -4.80 16.44 -10.97
CA GLY A 210 -4.60 15.85 -12.29
C GLY A 210 -3.27 15.11 -12.49
N GLN A 211 -2.34 15.18 -11.55
CA GLN A 211 -1.04 14.51 -11.60
C GLN A 211 -1.03 13.22 -10.79
N TRP A 212 -0.30 12.21 -11.28
CA TRP A 212 -0.10 10.96 -10.55
C TRP A 212 1.02 11.10 -9.54
N VAL A 213 0.69 10.91 -8.26
CA VAL A 213 1.64 10.82 -7.16
C VAL A 213 1.85 9.36 -6.82
N MET A 214 3.12 8.99 -6.60
CA MET A 214 3.55 7.63 -6.26
C MET A 214 4.28 7.65 -4.92
N GLU A 215 3.96 6.70 -4.05
CA GLU A 215 4.63 6.51 -2.78
C GLU A 215 4.93 5.04 -2.51
N LYS A 216 5.94 4.77 -1.69
CA LYS A 216 6.21 3.39 -1.26
C LYS A 216 5.10 2.84 -0.36
N THR A 217 4.82 1.55 -0.48
CA THR A 217 3.95 0.76 0.40
C THR A 217 4.52 -0.66 0.53
N HIS A 218 3.97 -1.47 1.42
CA HIS A 218 4.39 -2.86 1.56
C HIS A 218 4.01 -3.68 0.32
N PHE A 219 4.93 -4.52 -0.14
CA PHE A 219 4.63 -5.56 -1.13
C PHE A 219 3.71 -6.62 -0.51
N ARG A 220 2.63 -7.00 -1.21
CA ARG A 220 1.53 -7.82 -0.67
C ARG A 220 1.25 -9.07 -1.50
N GLY A 221 2.25 -9.60 -2.19
CA GLY A 221 2.17 -10.94 -2.77
C GLY A 221 1.85 -10.99 -4.26
N GLN A 222 1.17 -12.05 -4.67
CA GLN A 222 1.14 -12.49 -6.07
C GLN A 222 -0.20 -12.25 -6.76
N TRP A 223 -1.33 -12.40 -6.06
CA TRP A 223 -2.67 -12.24 -6.62
C TRP A 223 -3.66 -11.92 -5.49
N GLY A 224 -4.78 -11.25 -5.81
CA GLY A 224 -5.81 -10.90 -4.83
C GLY A 224 -5.42 -9.76 -3.87
N LEU A 225 -6.24 -8.71 -3.84
CA LEU A 225 -6.22 -7.67 -2.82
C LEU A 225 -7.64 -7.14 -2.66
N ASP A 226 -8.09 -7.01 -1.43
CA ASP A 226 -9.30 -6.26 -1.08
C ASP A 226 -9.12 -5.62 0.31
N ARG A 227 -10.16 -4.94 0.82
CA ARG A 227 -10.11 -4.29 2.12
C ARG A 227 -11.39 -4.42 2.93
N ASP A 228 -11.25 -4.29 4.24
CA ASP A 228 -12.40 -4.10 5.13
C ASP A 228 -12.91 -2.65 5.15
N ASP A 229 -13.94 -2.40 5.96
CA ASP A 229 -14.53 -1.07 6.16
C ASP A 229 -13.60 -0.05 6.79
N TYR A 230 -12.59 -0.50 7.52
CA TYR A 230 -11.69 0.34 8.29
C TYR A 230 -10.36 0.60 7.56
N GLY A 231 -10.24 0.11 6.32
CA GLY A 231 -9.10 0.37 5.44
C GLY A 231 -7.97 -0.64 5.55
N ARG A 232 -8.12 -1.72 6.35
CA ARG A 232 -7.11 -2.78 6.42
C ARG A 232 -7.14 -3.61 5.15
N LEU A 233 -5.96 -3.93 4.64
CA LEU A 233 -5.82 -4.68 3.39
C LEU A 233 -5.71 -6.18 3.66
N PHE A 234 -6.36 -6.96 2.80
CA PHE A 234 -6.34 -8.41 2.81
C PHE A 234 -5.85 -8.89 1.45
N HIS A 235 -4.88 -9.81 1.47
CA HIS A 235 -4.20 -10.30 0.28
C HIS A 235 -3.84 -11.77 0.43
N ASN A 236 -3.33 -12.37 -0.63
CA ASN A 236 -2.99 -13.78 -0.60
C ASN A 236 -1.82 -14.15 -1.53
N SER A 237 -1.52 -15.45 -1.56
CA SER A 237 -0.58 -16.05 -2.51
C SER A 237 -1.15 -17.39 -2.95
N ASN A 238 -0.59 -18.00 -3.99
CA ASN A 238 -1.03 -19.31 -4.49
C ASN A 238 -1.21 -20.37 -3.39
N SER A 239 -0.34 -20.37 -2.38
CA SER A 239 -0.34 -21.37 -1.29
C SER A 239 -0.76 -20.81 0.07
N THR A 240 -1.31 -19.60 0.15
CA THR A 240 -1.85 -19.02 1.40
C THR A 240 -3.20 -18.40 1.12
N LEU A 241 -4.27 -18.86 1.75
CA LEU A 241 -5.63 -18.40 1.44
C LEU A 241 -5.86 -16.92 1.78
N LEU A 242 -5.40 -16.48 2.96
CA LEU A 242 -5.68 -15.13 3.45
C LEU A 242 -4.58 -14.63 4.40
N VAL A 243 -4.08 -13.44 4.09
CA VAL A 243 -3.20 -12.62 4.92
C VAL A 243 -3.88 -11.27 5.12
N GLY A 244 -3.93 -10.77 6.36
CA GLY A 244 -4.55 -9.49 6.70
C GLY A 244 -3.55 -8.54 7.35
N ASP A 245 -3.59 -7.27 6.98
CA ASP A 245 -2.86 -6.19 7.63
C ASP A 245 -3.50 -5.87 8.99
N TYR A 246 -2.72 -5.78 10.07
CA TYR A 246 -3.21 -5.43 11.42
C TYR A 246 -3.63 -3.97 11.56
N THR A 247 -3.14 -3.13 10.66
CA THR A 247 -3.21 -1.67 10.77
C THR A 247 -3.58 -1.07 9.43
N PHE A 248 -3.93 0.22 9.47
CA PHE A 248 -4.11 1.01 8.28
C PHE A 248 -2.81 0.98 7.45
N PRO A 249 -2.91 0.81 6.12
CA PRO A 249 -1.75 0.80 5.25
C PRO A 249 -0.86 2.02 5.46
N ASN A 250 0.44 1.82 5.27
CA ASN A 250 1.45 2.87 5.36
C ASN A 250 1.73 3.44 6.76
N ILE A 251 1.14 2.90 7.84
CA ILE A 251 1.44 3.35 9.21
C ILE A 251 2.91 3.21 9.61
N ALA A 252 3.65 2.28 9.00
CA ALA A 252 5.08 2.04 9.24
C ALA A 252 6.00 2.71 8.22
N PHE A 253 5.47 3.57 7.32
CA PHE A 253 6.28 4.33 6.37
C PHE A 253 6.55 5.75 6.89
N GLY A 254 7.83 6.12 6.96
CA GLY A 254 8.31 7.39 7.47
C GLY A 254 9.82 7.35 7.71
N ASN A 255 10.24 7.11 8.95
CA ASN A 255 11.65 6.97 9.30
C ASN A 255 12.26 5.66 8.74
N THR A 256 13.09 5.78 7.71
CA THR A 256 13.80 4.64 7.09
C THR A 256 15.25 4.52 7.57
N ASN A 257 15.62 5.21 8.65
CA ASN A 257 17.00 5.24 9.10
C ASN A 257 17.38 4.07 10.01
N ALA A 258 16.42 3.25 10.42
CA ALA A 258 16.64 1.97 11.08
C ALA A 258 15.87 0.85 10.40
N LYS A 259 16.31 -0.40 10.60
CA LYS A 259 15.58 -1.59 10.13
C LYS A 259 14.65 -2.09 11.24
N MET A 260 13.36 -1.81 11.07
CA MET A 260 12.27 -2.33 11.90
C MET A 260 11.88 -3.75 11.48
N LYS A 261 11.24 -4.51 12.38
CA LYS A 261 10.98 -5.95 12.21
C LYS A 261 9.54 -6.38 12.47
N ALA A 262 8.68 -5.54 13.04
CA ALA A 262 7.31 -5.94 13.33
C ALA A 262 6.58 -6.21 12.01
N GLY A 263 6.00 -7.41 11.92
CA GLY A 263 5.11 -7.75 10.83
C GLY A 263 3.84 -6.92 10.97
N ILE A 264 3.50 -6.13 9.94
CA ILE A 264 2.24 -5.38 9.90
C ILE A 264 1.07 -6.21 9.38
N SER A 265 1.31 -7.49 9.07
CA SER A 265 0.32 -8.43 8.54
C SER A 265 0.59 -9.84 9.04
N ALA A 266 -0.46 -10.67 9.09
CA ALA A 266 -0.30 -12.09 9.33
C ALA A 266 -1.32 -12.94 8.57
N ARG A 267 -0.98 -14.22 8.47
CA ARG A 267 -1.88 -15.25 7.98
C ARG A 267 -3.08 -15.36 8.90
N VAL A 268 -4.27 -15.26 8.32
CA VAL A 268 -5.53 -15.17 9.06
C VAL A 268 -6.07 -16.55 9.43
N SER A 269 -5.88 -17.56 8.58
CA SER A 269 -6.42 -18.90 8.81
C SER A 269 -5.60 -20.03 8.18
N SER A 270 -5.98 -21.28 8.47
CA SER A 270 -5.46 -22.49 7.83
C SER A 270 -5.70 -22.48 6.32
N ASN A 271 -4.86 -23.18 5.56
CA ASN A 271 -4.94 -23.30 4.09
C ASN A 271 -5.76 -24.52 3.66
N ARG A 272 -6.38 -25.23 4.62
CA ARG A 272 -7.15 -26.43 4.33
C ARG A 272 -8.31 -26.15 3.38
N VAL A 273 -8.53 -27.06 2.45
CA VAL A 273 -9.65 -27.02 1.50
C VAL A 273 -10.35 -28.38 1.42
N TRP A 274 -11.59 -28.39 0.95
CA TRP A 274 -12.43 -29.57 0.80
C TRP A 274 -13.11 -29.64 -0.58
N PRO A 275 -12.34 -29.89 -1.67
CA PRO A 275 -12.92 -30.12 -2.98
C PRO A 275 -13.93 -31.28 -2.98
N ILE A 276 -14.92 -31.21 -3.87
CA ILE A 276 -15.92 -32.28 -4.00
C ILE A 276 -15.53 -33.35 -5.02
N ARG A 277 -14.52 -33.08 -5.87
CA ARG A 277 -13.98 -34.00 -6.88
C ARG A 277 -12.52 -34.37 -6.62
N VAL A 278 -12.06 -35.50 -7.19
CA VAL A 278 -10.64 -35.87 -7.27
C VAL A 278 -9.86 -34.78 -8.02
N THR A 279 -8.68 -34.38 -7.53
CA THR A 279 -7.93 -33.22 -8.05
C THR A 279 -6.54 -33.60 -8.58
N PRO A 280 -6.46 -34.37 -9.68
CA PRO A 280 -5.17 -34.79 -10.24
C PRO A 280 -4.51 -33.66 -11.06
N GLY A 281 -5.28 -32.66 -11.50
CA GLY A 281 -4.80 -31.48 -12.24
C GLY A 281 -4.05 -30.43 -11.39
N VAL A 282 -3.40 -30.85 -10.29
CA VAL A 282 -2.64 -29.97 -9.40
C VAL A 282 -1.15 -30.14 -9.69
N ASN A 283 -0.39 -29.04 -9.82
CA ASN A 283 1.00 -29.09 -10.28
C ASN A 283 1.92 -30.01 -9.47
N ARG A 284 1.74 -30.07 -8.14
CA ARG A 284 2.48 -30.97 -7.25
C ARG A 284 1.67 -32.19 -6.81
N GLY A 285 0.64 -32.56 -7.55
CA GLY A 285 -0.24 -33.69 -7.24
C GLY A 285 0.50 -35.04 -7.12
N TYR A 286 1.69 -35.18 -7.72
CA TYR A 286 2.57 -36.34 -7.56
C TYR A 286 3.24 -36.44 -6.17
N GLN A 287 3.25 -35.38 -5.36
CA GLN A 287 3.86 -35.38 -4.03
C GLN A 287 2.86 -35.82 -2.95
N ARG A 288 3.29 -36.73 -2.07
CA ARG A 288 2.53 -37.09 -0.87
C ARG A 288 2.27 -35.82 -0.04
N GLY A 289 1.02 -35.63 0.40
CA GLY A 289 0.61 -34.48 1.20
C GLY A 289 0.10 -33.26 0.42
N THR A 290 0.17 -33.28 -0.93
CA THR A 290 -0.53 -32.28 -1.76
C THR A 290 -1.98 -32.70 -1.97
N VAL A 291 -2.19 -33.92 -2.45
CA VAL A 291 -3.50 -34.58 -2.51
C VAL A 291 -3.55 -35.72 -1.51
N SER A 292 -4.73 -35.98 -0.95
CA SER A 292 -4.93 -37.07 0.01
C SER A 292 -4.72 -38.43 -0.66
N PRO A 293 -4.01 -39.37 -0.03
CA PRO A 293 -3.88 -40.73 -0.56
C PRO A 293 -5.17 -41.54 -0.45
N GLU A 294 -6.14 -41.11 0.38
CA GLU A 294 -7.38 -41.85 0.63
C GLU A 294 -8.48 -41.51 -0.37
N ASN A 295 -8.59 -40.24 -0.76
CA ASN A 295 -9.66 -39.76 -1.63
C ASN A 295 -9.16 -38.93 -2.83
N TYR A 296 -7.85 -38.73 -2.96
CA TYR A 296 -7.20 -38.04 -4.09
C TYR A 296 -7.64 -36.57 -4.28
N LYS A 297 -8.17 -35.95 -3.23
CA LYS A 297 -8.58 -34.54 -3.19
C LYS A 297 -7.48 -33.65 -2.62
N LEU A 298 -7.43 -32.40 -3.08
CA LEU A 298 -6.49 -31.39 -2.63
C LEU A 298 -6.64 -31.17 -1.11
N ILE A 299 -5.51 -31.17 -0.39
CA ILE A 299 -5.48 -31.01 1.06
C ILE A 299 -5.44 -29.54 1.45
N ASN A 300 -4.49 -28.80 0.88
CA ASN A 300 -4.28 -27.38 1.15
C ASN A 300 -4.31 -26.60 -0.17
N ALA A 301 -4.75 -25.35 -0.12
CA ALA A 301 -4.74 -24.46 -1.29
C ALA A 301 -3.36 -24.40 -1.95
N THR A 302 -3.34 -24.49 -3.28
CA THR A 302 -2.12 -24.40 -4.11
C THR A 302 -2.22 -23.42 -5.26
N GLY A 303 -3.43 -23.00 -5.60
CA GLY A 303 -3.78 -21.92 -6.53
C GLY A 303 -4.88 -21.04 -5.97
N ALA A 304 -4.72 -20.60 -4.71
CA ALA A 304 -5.52 -19.49 -4.18
C ALA A 304 -5.27 -18.26 -5.07
N SER A 305 -6.36 -17.61 -5.47
CA SER A 305 -6.32 -16.53 -6.44
C SER A 305 -7.14 -15.34 -5.93
N GLY A 306 -8.13 -14.81 -6.65
CA GLY A 306 -8.78 -13.56 -6.27
C GLY A 306 -9.63 -13.72 -5.01
N LEU A 307 -9.85 -12.61 -4.30
CA LEU A 307 -10.64 -12.57 -3.08
C LEU A 307 -11.49 -11.30 -3.00
N THR A 308 -12.56 -11.33 -2.21
CA THR A 308 -13.24 -10.14 -1.70
C THR A 308 -13.53 -10.26 -0.22
N ILE A 309 -13.47 -9.15 0.51
CA ILE A 309 -14.06 -9.01 1.84
C ILE A 309 -15.50 -8.55 1.62
N PHE A 310 -16.47 -9.39 1.97
CA PHE A 310 -17.86 -9.13 1.61
C PHE A 310 -18.49 -8.04 2.47
N ARG A 311 -18.63 -6.84 1.92
CA ARG A 311 -19.08 -5.63 2.65
C ARG A 311 -20.52 -5.27 2.33
N SER A 312 -21.41 -6.27 2.30
CA SER A 312 -22.84 -6.10 2.12
C SER A 312 -23.59 -7.10 3.01
N ASN A 313 -24.83 -6.78 3.37
CA ASN A 313 -25.69 -7.69 4.13
C ASN A 313 -26.57 -8.58 3.24
N GLY A 314 -26.42 -8.54 1.91
CA GLY A 314 -27.27 -9.29 0.99
C GLY A 314 -27.08 -10.82 1.00
N LEU A 315 -25.99 -11.32 1.57
CA LEU A 315 -25.82 -12.76 1.86
C LEU A 315 -26.27 -13.16 3.27
N GLY A 316 -26.64 -12.18 4.11
CA GLY A 316 -26.91 -12.39 5.54
C GLY A 316 -25.94 -11.57 6.40
N GLU A 317 -26.42 -11.09 7.55
CA GLU A 317 -25.61 -10.27 8.47
C GLU A 317 -24.40 -11.03 9.02
N ASN A 318 -24.53 -12.35 9.18
CA ASN A 318 -23.46 -13.24 9.64
C ASN A 318 -22.31 -13.44 8.63
N LEU A 319 -22.50 -13.02 7.37
CA LEU A 319 -21.47 -13.08 6.33
C LEU A 319 -20.88 -11.70 5.99
N TYR A 320 -21.31 -10.65 6.71
CA TYR A 320 -20.71 -9.33 6.57
C TYR A 320 -19.26 -9.37 7.09
N GLY A 321 -18.31 -8.91 6.27
CA GLY A 321 -16.88 -8.95 6.57
C GLY A 321 -16.21 -10.29 6.33
N THR A 322 -16.95 -11.33 5.92
CA THR A 322 -16.37 -12.63 5.53
C THR A 322 -15.53 -12.49 4.27
N ALA A 323 -14.34 -13.08 4.28
CA ALA A 323 -13.51 -13.18 3.09
C ALA A 323 -13.99 -14.34 2.22
N PHE A 324 -14.28 -14.08 0.95
CA PHE A 324 -14.51 -15.11 -0.08
C PHE A 324 -13.27 -15.21 -0.96
N ILE A 325 -12.64 -16.37 -0.99
CA ILE A 325 -11.36 -16.61 -1.67
C ILE A 325 -11.56 -17.70 -2.71
N THR A 326 -11.15 -17.42 -3.95
CA THR A 326 -11.22 -18.40 -5.04
C THR A 326 -9.98 -19.30 -5.05
N GLU A 327 -10.19 -20.61 -5.24
CA GLU A 327 -9.12 -21.60 -5.39
C GLU A 327 -9.33 -22.35 -6.71
N ALA A 328 -8.52 -21.99 -7.71
CA ALA A 328 -8.76 -22.42 -9.08
C ALA A 328 -8.40 -23.89 -9.31
N THR A 329 -7.47 -24.46 -8.54
CA THR A 329 -6.96 -25.83 -8.76
C THR A 329 -7.87 -26.91 -8.16
N GLY A 330 -8.54 -26.59 -7.06
CA GLY A 330 -9.55 -27.39 -6.37
C GLY A 330 -10.98 -27.07 -6.79
N ASN A 331 -11.18 -26.18 -7.77
CA ASN A 331 -12.47 -25.86 -8.36
C ASN A 331 -13.50 -25.35 -7.32
N LEU A 332 -13.08 -24.43 -6.44
CA LEU A 332 -13.87 -24.01 -5.27
C LEU A 332 -13.72 -22.54 -4.88
N VAL A 333 -14.65 -22.07 -4.06
CA VAL A 333 -14.62 -20.77 -3.38
C VAL A 333 -14.75 -21.01 -1.87
N LYS A 334 -13.74 -20.56 -1.14
CA LYS A 334 -13.64 -20.61 0.31
C LYS A 334 -14.35 -19.43 0.95
N ALA A 335 -14.96 -19.62 2.12
CA ALA A 335 -15.37 -18.55 3.02
C ALA A 335 -14.58 -18.61 4.34
N ILE A 336 -14.00 -17.47 4.75
CA ILE A 336 -13.28 -17.32 6.01
C ILE A 336 -13.87 -16.13 6.77
N SER A 337 -14.48 -16.39 7.92
CA SER A 337 -14.92 -15.35 8.84
C SER A 337 -13.69 -14.72 9.49
N VAL A 338 -13.64 -13.40 9.58
CA VAL A 338 -12.49 -12.65 10.11
C VAL A 338 -12.90 -11.94 11.39
N SER A 339 -12.10 -12.06 12.43
CA SER A 339 -12.29 -11.35 13.70
C SER A 339 -10.99 -10.76 14.24
N ASP A 340 -11.13 -9.71 15.04
CA ASP A 340 -10.04 -9.11 15.79
C ASP A 340 -9.86 -9.91 17.10
N GLY A 341 -8.76 -10.65 17.22
CA GLY A 341 -8.34 -11.30 18.48
C GLY A 341 -7.48 -10.38 19.35
N GLU A 342 -6.92 -10.90 20.44
CA GLU A 342 -6.00 -10.18 21.34
C GLU A 342 -4.68 -9.78 20.64
N GLY A 343 -4.73 -8.71 19.84
CA GLY A 343 -3.58 -8.18 19.11
C GLY A 343 -3.25 -8.90 17.79
N ALA A 344 -4.15 -9.76 17.28
CA ALA A 344 -3.98 -10.43 15.98
C ALA A 344 -5.31 -10.53 15.21
N ILE A 345 -5.25 -10.57 13.88
CA ILE A 345 -6.40 -10.91 13.04
C ILE A 345 -6.44 -12.44 12.93
N VAL A 346 -7.57 -13.03 13.32
CA VAL A 346 -7.79 -14.48 13.26
C VAL A 346 -8.99 -14.77 12.37
N GLY A 347 -9.05 -15.98 11.83
CA GLY A 347 -10.18 -16.38 11.02
C GLY A 347 -10.46 -17.87 11.00
N GLU A 348 -11.74 -18.16 10.84
CA GLU A 348 -12.32 -19.50 10.93
C GLU A 348 -13.01 -19.84 9.62
N HIS A 349 -13.01 -21.14 9.29
CA HIS A 349 -13.67 -21.62 8.07
C HIS A 349 -15.18 -21.61 8.31
N THR A 350 -15.88 -20.69 7.66
CA THR A 350 -17.28 -20.34 7.99
C THR A 350 -18.25 -21.52 7.90
N PHE A 351 -17.95 -22.51 7.04
CA PHE A 351 -18.78 -23.68 6.79
C PHE A 351 -18.14 -24.99 7.27
N GLY A 352 -17.17 -24.93 8.19
CA GLY A 352 -16.48 -26.11 8.71
C GLY A 352 -15.71 -26.85 7.62
N GLU A 353 -15.83 -28.18 7.57
CA GLU A 353 -15.15 -29.04 6.59
C GLU A 353 -15.83 -29.10 5.22
N LYS A 354 -16.34 -27.95 4.76
CA LYS A 354 -16.99 -27.77 3.46
C LYS A 354 -16.65 -26.42 2.87
N GLU A 355 -16.79 -26.33 1.55
CA GLU A 355 -16.57 -25.08 0.82
C GLU A 355 -17.87 -24.29 0.68
N PHE A 356 -17.75 -22.97 0.50
CA PHE A 356 -18.94 -22.15 0.23
C PHE A 356 -19.52 -22.48 -1.14
N LEU A 357 -18.66 -22.68 -2.13
CA LEU A 357 -18.99 -23.22 -3.45
C LEU A 357 -17.89 -24.21 -3.87
N ALA A 358 -18.26 -25.36 -4.39
CA ALA A 358 -17.33 -26.28 -5.05
C ALA A 358 -17.98 -26.88 -6.30
N SER A 359 -17.18 -27.32 -7.27
CA SER A 359 -17.67 -27.89 -8.52
C SER A 359 -17.07 -29.27 -8.80
N THR A 360 -17.86 -30.14 -9.44
CA THR A 360 -17.36 -31.37 -10.07
C THR A 360 -16.80 -31.14 -11.49
N ASP A 361 -17.05 -29.98 -12.10
CA ASP A 361 -16.46 -29.56 -13.38
C ASP A 361 -15.00 -29.11 -13.18
N GLU A 362 -14.05 -29.83 -13.79
CA GLU A 362 -12.62 -29.49 -13.72
C GLU A 362 -12.28 -28.15 -14.39
N ARG A 363 -13.11 -27.72 -15.35
CA ARG A 363 -12.91 -26.48 -16.12
C ARG A 363 -13.44 -25.26 -15.40
N PHE A 364 -14.24 -25.42 -14.35
CA PHE A 364 -14.60 -24.32 -13.45
C PHE A 364 -13.34 -23.81 -12.74
N ARG A 365 -12.82 -22.67 -13.18
CA ARG A 365 -11.62 -22.01 -12.65
C ARG A 365 -12.02 -20.65 -12.08
N PRO A 366 -12.57 -20.61 -10.86
CA PRO A 366 -12.84 -19.34 -10.21
C PRO A 366 -11.50 -18.65 -9.95
N VAL A 367 -11.35 -17.44 -10.49
CA VAL A 367 -10.11 -16.66 -10.41
C VAL A 367 -10.27 -15.35 -9.66
N ASN A 368 -11.51 -14.92 -9.42
CA ASN A 368 -11.78 -13.72 -8.64
C ASN A 368 -13.22 -13.65 -8.11
N ALA A 369 -13.44 -12.82 -7.08
CA ALA A 369 -14.74 -12.60 -6.46
C ALA A 369 -14.95 -11.11 -6.13
N TYR A 370 -16.20 -10.65 -6.10
CA TYR A 370 -16.54 -9.24 -5.86
C TYR A 370 -17.83 -9.06 -5.07
N THR A 371 -17.83 -8.14 -4.11
CA THR A 371 -19.06 -7.53 -3.58
C THR A 371 -19.70 -6.66 -4.66
N ALA A 372 -20.90 -6.99 -5.11
CA ALA A 372 -21.59 -6.26 -6.18
C ALA A 372 -22.54 -5.16 -5.65
N PRO A 373 -22.86 -4.14 -6.47
CA PRO A 373 -23.79 -3.07 -6.09
C PRO A 373 -25.20 -3.57 -5.75
N ASP A 374 -25.61 -4.71 -6.30
CA ASP A 374 -26.92 -5.34 -6.09
C ASP A 374 -27.00 -6.20 -4.82
N ASN A 375 -26.00 -6.09 -3.92
CA ASN A 375 -25.86 -6.83 -2.65
C ASN A 375 -25.52 -8.31 -2.76
N SER A 376 -25.13 -8.79 -3.94
CA SER A 376 -24.75 -10.19 -4.14
C SER A 376 -23.23 -10.37 -4.30
N LEU A 377 -22.77 -11.62 -4.28
CA LEU A 377 -21.39 -12.01 -4.53
C LEU A 377 -21.23 -12.45 -5.97
N TYR A 378 -20.32 -11.82 -6.73
CA TYR A 378 -20.02 -12.22 -8.10
C TYR A 378 -18.74 -13.04 -8.14
N ILE A 379 -18.75 -14.15 -8.88
CA ILE A 379 -17.60 -15.02 -9.11
C ILE A 379 -17.20 -14.91 -10.58
N LEU A 380 -15.92 -14.60 -10.82
CA LEU A 380 -15.30 -14.64 -12.14
C LEU A 380 -14.68 -16.02 -12.36
N ASP A 381 -15.21 -16.73 -13.34
CA ASP A 381 -14.75 -18.04 -13.77
C ASP A 381 -14.06 -17.90 -15.13
N MET A 382 -12.76 -18.21 -15.17
CA MET A 382 -12.00 -18.17 -16.42
C MET A 382 -12.47 -19.25 -17.41
N TYR A 383 -13.11 -20.31 -16.91
CA TYR A 383 -13.57 -21.48 -17.66
C TYR A 383 -12.50 -22.08 -18.59
N HIS A 384 -11.28 -22.27 -18.06
CA HIS A 384 -10.10 -22.70 -18.81
C HIS A 384 -9.51 -23.99 -18.27
N GLY A 385 -9.09 -24.90 -19.15
CA GLY A 385 -8.56 -26.19 -18.71
C GLY A 385 -7.13 -26.11 -18.14
N ILE A 386 -6.31 -25.17 -18.62
CA ILE A 386 -4.93 -24.96 -18.16
C ILE A 386 -4.84 -23.73 -17.27
N ILE A 387 -4.61 -23.93 -15.97
CA ILE A 387 -4.41 -22.80 -15.05
C ILE A 387 -2.94 -22.48 -14.75
N GLN A 388 -2.04 -23.47 -14.88
CA GLN A 388 -0.61 -23.32 -14.59
C GLN A 388 0.15 -22.83 -15.84
N HIS A 389 1.04 -21.85 -15.69
CA HIS A 389 1.91 -21.40 -16.77
C HIS A 389 2.99 -22.43 -17.11
N ARG A 390 3.35 -22.52 -18.40
CA ARG A 390 4.34 -23.46 -18.96
C ARG A 390 5.66 -23.54 -18.17
N THR A 391 6.09 -22.43 -17.57
CA THR A 391 7.34 -22.36 -16.77
C THR A 391 7.32 -23.37 -15.62
N TYR A 392 6.14 -23.67 -15.07
CA TYR A 392 5.98 -24.53 -13.90
C TYR A 392 5.27 -25.85 -14.20
N VAL A 393 4.86 -26.11 -15.44
CA VAL A 393 4.20 -27.36 -15.83
C VAL A 393 5.20 -28.52 -15.74
N THR A 394 4.91 -29.47 -14.85
CA THR A 394 5.67 -30.72 -14.66
C THR A 394 5.24 -31.80 -15.66
N SER A 395 6.03 -32.87 -15.81
CA SER A 395 5.72 -34.02 -16.69
C SER A 395 4.44 -34.70 -16.20
N TYR A 396 4.28 -34.76 -14.88
CA TYR A 396 3.06 -35.19 -14.21
C TYR A 396 1.86 -34.37 -14.69
N LEU A 397 1.90 -33.05 -14.49
CA LEU A 397 0.78 -32.18 -14.80
C LEU A 397 0.48 -32.18 -16.30
N ARG A 398 1.52 -32.23 -17.15
CA ARG A 398 1.39 -32.34 -18.60
C ARG A 398 0.59 -33.57 -18.99
N LYS A 399 0.93 -34.75 -18.45
CA LYS A 399 0.18 -35.99 -18.69
C LYS A 399 -1.29 -35.84 -18.26
N GLN A 400 -1.54 -35.23 -17.10
CA GLN A 400 -2.89 -35.00 -16.58
C GLN A 400 -3.72 -34.06 -17.47
N ILE A 401 -3.11 -32.98 -17.99
CA ILE A 401 -3.78 -32.05 -18.91
C ILE A 401 -4.15 -32.75 -20.22
N MET A 402 -3.17 -33.43 -20.83
CA MET A 402 -3.35 -34.05 -22.14
C MET A 402 -4.31 -35.25 -22.10
N SER A 403 -4.28 -36.06 -21.04
CA SER A 403 -5.14 -37.25 -20.95
C SER A 403 -6.64 -36.92 -20.87
N ARG A 404 -6.98 -35.70 -20.43
CA ARG A 404 -8.36 -35.21 -20.33
C ARG A 404 -8.70 -34.09 -21.33
N GLY A 405 -7.81 -33.81 -22.28
CA GLY A 405 -8.00 -32.76 -23.30
C GLY A 405 -8.19 -31.36 -22.72
N LEU A 406 -7.58 -31.06 -21.58
CA LEU A 406 -7.72 -29.77 -20.89
C LEU A 406 -6.99 -28.64 -21.62
N ASP A 407 -6.14 -28.93 -22.60
CA ASP A 407 -5.51 -27.95 -23.48
C ASP A 407 -6.48 -27.34 -24.50
N LYS A 408 -7.71 -27.88 -24.63
CA LYS A 408 -8.70 -27.45 -25.62
C LYS A 408 -10.13 -27.42 -25.06
N PRO A 409 -11.03 -26.60 -25.64
CA PRO A 409 -10.69 -25.37 -26.35
C PRO A 409 -9.97 -24.39 -25.39
N ALA A 410 -9.01 -23.62 -25.90
CA ALA A 410 -8.23 -22.72 -25.06
C ALA A 410 -8.90 -21.36 -24.84
N ASN A 411 -9.61 -20.86 -25.86
CA ASN A 411 -10.15 -19.51 -25.91
C ASN A 411 -11.63 -19.54 -26.34
N GLY A 412 -12.29 -18.39 -26.23
CA GLY A 412 -13.71 -18.23 -26.57
C GLY A 412 -14.64 -18.62 -25.44
N HIS A 413 -14.09 -18.77 -24.22
CA HIS A 413 -14.77 -19.33 -23.06
C HIS A 413 -14.53 -18.55 -21.78
N GLY A 414 -15.53 -18.46 -20.92
CA GLY A 414 -15.48 -17.67 -19.69
C GLY A 414 -16.88 -17.38 -19.15
N ARG A 415 -17.00 -17.25 -17.81
CA ARG A 415 -18.29 -17.09 -17.15
C ARG A 415 -18.24 -16.15 -15.96
N ILE A 416 -19.37 -15.53 -15.70
CA ILE A 416 -19.62 -14.71 -14.51
C ILE A 416 -20.88 -15.24 -13.86
N TYR A 417 -20.76 -15.63 -12.60
CA TYR A 417 -21.89 -16.09 -11.79
C TYR A 417 -22.19 -15.07 -10.69
N ARG A 418 -23.46 -14.97 -10.34
CA ARG A 418 -23.96 -14.24 -9.18
C ARG A 418 -24.45 -15.23 -8.14
N ILE A 419 -24.09 -15.01 -6.88
CA ILE A 419 -24.58 -15.76 -5.73
C ILE A 419 -25.30 -14.80 -4.79
N ARG A 420 -26.56 -15.11 -4.47
CA ARG A 420 -27.39 -14.32 -3.55
C ARG A 420 -28.08 -15.22 -2.54
N HIS A 421 -28.48 -14.65 -1.41
CA HIS A 421 -29.37 -15.35 -0.49
C HIS A 421 -30.71 -15.61 -1.18
N LYS A 422 -31.24 -16.83 -1.06
CA LYS A 422 -32.46 -17.26 -1.80
C LYS A 422 -33.67 -16.38 -1.48
N ASP A 423 -33.77 -15.94 -0.22
CA ASP A 423 -34.88 -15.14 0.32
C ASP A 423 -34.68 -13.62 0.19
N LYS A 424 -33.56 -13.16 -0.39
CA LYS A 424 -33.30 -11.73 -0.59
C LYS A 424 -33.34 -11.39 -2.08
N PRO A 425 -34.13 -10.37 -2.50
CA PRO A 425 -34.12 -9.90 -3.87
C PRO A 425 -32.81 -9.18 -4.18
N ARG A 426 -32.54 -9.01 -5.48
CA ARG A 426 -31.44 -8.16 -5.95
C ARG A 426 -31.68 -6.70 -5.53
N GLY A 427 -30.61 -6.02 -5.13
CA GLY A 427 -30.61 -4.58 -4.95
C GLY A 427 -30.81 -3.82 -6.26
N PRO A 428 -31.14 -2.52 -6.20
CA PRO A 428 -31.34 -1.70 -7.38
C PRO A 428 -30.04 -1.50 -8.17
N ALA A 429 -30.16 -1.35 -9.49
CA ALA A 429 -29.04 -0.97 -10.34
C ALA A 429 -28.57 0.47 -10.00
N PRO A 430 -27.26 0.72 -9.80
CA PRO A 430 -26.76 2.04 -9.50
C PRO A 430 -26.83 2.99 -10.70
N ARG A 431 -26.98 4.28 -10.42
CA ARG A 431 -27.05 5.38 -11.40
C ARG A 431 -26.32 6.62 -10.88
N LEU A 432 -25.10 6.43 -10.37
CA LEU A 432 -24.34 7.46 -9.65
C LEU A 432 -23.59 8.42 -10.59
N SER A 433 -23.39 8.07 -11.86
CA SER A 433 -22.60 8.90 -12.79
C SER A 433 -23.17 10.30 -13.00
N LYS A 434 -24.50 10.45 -12.94
CA LYS A 434 -25.21 11.70 -13.22
C LYS A 434 -25.44 12.59 -11.99
N LEU A 435 -25.24 12.05 -10.79
CA LEU A 435 -25.43 12.81 -9.55
C LEU A 435 -24.31 13.85 -9.39
N SER A 436 -24.59 14.97 -8.75
CA SER A 436 -23.57 15.92 -8.27
C SER A 436 -22.84 15.37 -7.03
N ALA A 437 -21.74 16.02 -6.61
CA ALA A 437 -21.03 15.64 -5.40
C ALA A 437 -21.94 15.71 -4.15
N GLY A 438 -22.75 16.75 -4.02
CA GLY A 438 -23.71 16.88 -2.93
C GLY A 438 -24.79 15.80 -2.90
N GLU A 439 -25.30 15.39 -4.07
CA GLU A 439 -26.27 14.30 -4.18
C GLU A 439 -25.67 12.92 -3.86
N LEU A 440 -24.34 12.79 -3.85
CA LEU A 440 -23.65 11.56 -3.46
C LEU A 440 -23.47 11.40 -1.95
N VAL A 441 -23.50 12.49 -1.18
CA VAL A 441 -23.27 12.47 0.28
C VAL A 441 -24.17 11.47 1.04
N PRO A 442 -25.48 11.33 0.72
CA PRO A 442 -26.32 10.32 1.38
C PRO A 442 -25.82 8.88 1.21
N TYR A 443 -25.14 8.56 0.11
CA TYR A 443 -24.64 7.21 -0.17
C TYR A 443 -23.42 6.82 0.67
N LEU A 444 -22.78 7.76 1.37
CA LEU A 444 -21.76 7.44 2.38
C LEU A 444 -22.32 6.60 3.54
N ASN A 445 -23.63 6.66 3.77
CA ASN A 445 -24.35 5.85 4.77
C ASN A 445 -24.94 4.55 4.22
N HIS A 446 -24.75 4.23 2.94
CA HIS A 446 -25.37 3.06 2.32
C HIS A 446 -24.89 1.76 2.98
N PRO A 447 -25.74 0.72 3.19
CA PRO A 447 -25.35 -0.52 3.88
C PRO A 447 -24.30 -1.34 3.11
N ASN A 448 -24.28 -1.24 1.79
CA ASN A 448 -23.28 -1.90 0.93
C ASN A 448 -22.06 -1.01 0.70
N GLY A 449 -20.87 -1.54 1.01
CA GLY A 449 -19.58 -0.88 0.93
C GLY A 449 -19.20 -0.42 -0.47
N TRP A 450 -19.67 -1.11 -1.53
CA TRP A 450 -19.44 -0.65 -2.90
C TRP A 450 -20.02 0.75 -3.14
N TRP A 451 -21.22 1.02 -2.62
CA TRP A 451 -21.88 2.31 -2.78
C TRP A 451 -21.15 3.40 -2.00
N ARG A 452 -20.73 3.12 -0.77
CA ARG A 452 -19.97 4.06 0.06
C ARG A 452 -18.63 4.42 -0.59
N ASP A 453 -17.88 3.41 -1.02
CA ASP A 453 -16.58 3.58 -1.66
C ASP A 453 -16.71 4.35 -2.98
N THR A 454 -17.73 4.05 -3.79
CA THR A 454 -17.99 4.73 -5.07
C THR A 454 -18.43 6.18 -4.86
N ALA A 455 -19.28 6.45 -3.86
CA ALA A 455 -19.71 7.79 -3.50
C ALA A 455 -18.53 8.64 -3.01
N GLN A 456 -17.72 8.13 -2.07
CA GLN A 456 -16.51 8.82 -1.61
C GLN A 456 -15.58 9.15 -2.78
N ARG A 457 -15.27 8.16 -3.63
CA ARG A 457 -14.41 8.37 -4.80
C ARG A 457 -14.92 9.51 -5.68
N LEU A 458 -16.20 9.46 -6.06
CA LEU A 458 -16.78 10.46 -6.95
C LEU A 458 -16.84 11.86 -6.31
N ILE A 459 -17.13 11.96 -5.00
CA ILE A 459 -17.09 13.24 -4.27
C ILE A 459 -15.68 13.85 -4.34
N VAL A 460 -14.66 13.06 -4.02
CA VAL A 460 -13.26 13.51 -4.00
C VAL A 460 -12.76 13.85 -5.42
N GLU A 461 -13.02 13.00 -6.41
CA GLU A 461 -12.56 13.22 -7.79
C GLU A 461 -13.22 14.44 -8.46
N ARG A 462 -14.45 14.79 -8.06
CA ARG A 462 -15.16 15.98 -8.57
C ARG A 462 -14.78 17.27 -7.85
N GLY A 463 -14.14 17.18 -6.68
CA GLY A 463 -13.50 18.32 -6.01
C GLY A 463 -14.47 19.40 -5.51
N SER A 464 -15.74 19.06 -5.23
CA SER A 464 -16.73 20.05 -4.78
C SER A 464 -16.46 20.50 -3.34
N GLN A 465 -15.88 21.69 -3.17
CA GLN A 465 -15.67 22.28 -1.85
C GLN A 465 -16.98 22.80 -1.21
N GLN A 466 -18.03 22.99 -2.01
CA GLN A 466 -19.33 23.50 -1.54
C GLN A 466 -20.08 22.52 -0.63
N ASP A 467 -19.67 21.25 -0.60
CA ASP A 467 -20.31 20.20 0.18
C ASP A 467 -19.69 20.01 1.58
N GLU A 468 -18.77 20.89 2.03
CA GLU A 468 -18.12 20.80 3.36
C GLU A 468 -19.16 20.65 4.49
N THR A 469 -20.18 21.52 4.53
CA THR A 469 -21.21 21.50 5.57
C THR A 469 -21.93 20.16 5.65
N ARG A 470 -22.33 19.61 4.50
CA ARG A 470 -23.01 18.30 4.42
C ARG A 470 -22.12 17.15 4.86
N LEU A 471 -20.84 17.20 4.52
CA LEU A 471 -19.86 16.20 4.97
C LEU A 471 -19.65 16.28 6.49
N VAL A 472 -19.59 17.48 7.06
CA VAL A 472 -19.50 17.66 8.51
C VAL A 472 -20.75 17.13 9.22
N GLU A 473 -21.95 17.37 8.68
CA GLU A 473 -23.19 16.77 9.22
C GLU A 473 -23.13 15.23 9.24
N VAL A 474 -22.60 14.59 8.19
CA VAL A 474 -22.43 13.12 8.17
C VAL A 474 -21.34 12.67 9.14
N LEU A 475 -20.22 13.40 9.25
CA LEU A 475 -19.16 13.15 10.22
C LEU A 475 -19.70 13.14 11.66
N GLU A 476 -20.59 14.09 11.96
CA GLU A 476 -21.18 14.26 13.29
C GLU A 476 -22.38 13.33 13.57
N SER A 477 -22.98 12.76 12.51
CA SER A 477 -24.08 11.79 12.60
C SER A 477 -23.68 10.51 13.34
N SER A 478 -24.64 9.77 13.91
CA SER A 478 -24.40 8.51 14.66
C SER A 478 -24.06 7.29 13.81
N LYS A 479 -24.02 7.39 12.47
CA LYS A 479 -23.82 6.27 11.56
C LYS A 479 -22.33 5.90 11.42
N PRO A 480 -21.85 4.77 11.99
CA PRO A 480 -20.40 4.55 12.18
C PRO A 480 -19.58 4.55 10.88
N LEU A 481 -20.08 3.92 9.82
CA LEU A 481 -19.38 3.87 8.54
C LEU A 481 -19.50 5.18 7.76
N GLY A 482 -20.66 5.84 7.81
CA GLY A 482 -20.85 7.12 7.14
C GLY A 482 -19.91 8.21 7.64
N ARG A 483 -19.74 8.32 8.96
CA ARG A 483 -18.79 9.28 9.54
C ARG A 483 -17.33 8.98 9.17
N LEU A 484 -16.95 7.71 9.01
CA LEU A 484 -15.63 7.33 8.50
C LEU A 484 -15.45 7.82 7.06
N HIS A 485 -16.41 7.54 6.19
CA HIS A 485 -16.34 8.00 4.80
C HIS A 485 -16.35 9.52 4.67
N ALA A 486 -17.14 10.23 5.48
CA ALA A 486 -17.18 11.69 5.50
C ALA A 486 -15.83 12.29 5.93
N LEU A 487 -15.18 11.72 6.96
CA LEU A 487 -13.83 12.09 7.39
C LEU A 487 -12.83 12.02 6.22
N TRP A 488 -12.86 10.93 5.46
CA TRP A 488 -11.93 10.73 4.34
C TRP A 488 -12.33 11.49 3.06
N CYS A 489 -13.59 11.88 2.91
CA CYS A 489 -13.99 12.88 1.92
C CYS A 489 -13.38 14.25 2.26
N LEU A 490 -13.47 14.68 3.53
CA LEU A 490 -12.85 15.94 3.98
C LEU A 490 -11.33 15.92 3.79
N GLU A 491 -10.66 14.80 4.08
CA GLU A 491 -9.22 14.62 3.76
C GLU A 491 -8.97 14.74 2.26
N GLY A 492 -9.70 13.99 1.43
CA GLY A 492 -9.49 13.94 -0.01
C GLY A 492 -9.73 15.28 -0.71
N LEU A 493 -10.64 16.10 -0.17
CA LEU A 493 -10.93 17.45 -0.66
C LEU A 493 -9.99 18.53 -0.10
N GLY A 494 -9.11 18.18 0.86
CA GLY A 494 -8.24 19.15 1.54
C GLY A 494 -8.98 20.06 2.53
N LEU A 495 -10.16 19.66 3.00
CA LEU A 495 -11.02 20.40 3.92
C LEU A 495 -10.92 19.90 5.37
N LEU A 496 -10.10 18.88 5.62
CA LEU A 496 -9.87 18.35 6.95
C LEU A 496 -9.19 19.40 7.85
N GLN A 497 -9.66 19.52 9.09
CA GLN A 497 -9.18 20.48 10.08
C GLN A 497 -9.08 19.80 11.45
N ALA A 498 -8.29 20.38 12.36
CA ALA A 498 -8.10 19.89 13.72
C ALA A 498 -9.42 19.74 14.50
N LYS A 499 -10.41 20.60 14.24
CA LYS A 499 -11.74 20.51 14.88
C LYS A 499 -12.44 19.18 14.55
N HIS A 500 -12.33 18.71 13.29
CA HIS A 500 -12.94 17.46 12.83
C HIS A 500 -12.29 16.24 13.51
N ILE A 501 -10.97 16.24 13.62
CA ILE A 501 -10.25 15.17 14.34
C ILE A 501 -10.61 15.20 15.83
N SER A 502 -10.63 16.38 16.45
CA SER A 502 -10.97 16.54 17.87
C SER A 502 -12.38 16.04 18.18
N PHE A 503 -13.34 16.24 17.27
CA PHE A 503 -14.68 15.67 17.38
C PHE A 503 -14.62 14.13 17.36
N ALA A 504 -13.93 13.55 16.38
CA ALA A 504 -13.82 12.10 16.25
C ALA A 504 -13.18 11.44 17.49
N LEU A 505 -12.15 12.04 18.07
CA LEU A 505 -11.47 11.54 19.28
C LEU A 505 -12.37 11.55 20.53
N LYS A 506 -13.42 12.40 20.56
CA LYS A 506 -14.38 12.46 21.68
C LYS A 506 -15.52 11.45 21.56
N SER A 507 -15.61 10.71 20.43
CA SER A 507 -16.71 9.79 20.16
C SER A 507 -16.72 8.53 21.03
N GLY A 508 -15.60 8.21 21.70
CA GLY A 508 -15.41 6.95 22.43
C GLY A 508 -15.30 5.71 21.53
N ASN A 509 -15.36 5.87 20.20
CA ASN A 509 -15.24 4.74 19.27
C ASN A 509 -13.79 4.56 18.82
N GLU A 510 -13.21 3.41 19.10
CA GLU A 510 -11.79 3.13 18.81
C GLU A 510 -11.47 3.12 17.31
N LYS A 511 -12.30 2.48 16.48
CA LYS A 511 -12.09 2.43 15.01
C LYS A 511 -12.15 3.82 14.40
N PHE A 512 -13.11 4.64 14.82
CA PHE A 512 -13.25 6.01 14.34
C PHE A 512 -12.08 6.89 14.78
N SER A 513 -11.67 6.76 16.04
CA SER A 513 -10.52 7.49 16.59
C SER A 513 -9.23 7.12 15.87
N SER A 514 -9.02 5.82 15.60
CA SER A 514 -7.86 5.31 14.85
C SER A 514 -7.80 5.87 13.43
N SER A 515 -8.94 5.87 12.73
CA SER A 515 -9.05 6.45 11.39
C SER A 515 -8.81 7.96 11.39
N ALA A 516 -9.33 8.69 12.38
CA ALA A 516 -9.11 10.12 12.56
C ALA A 516 -7.64 10.48 12.82
N LEU A 517 -6.95 9.71 13.68
CA LEU A 517 -5.51 9.89 13.93
C LEU A 517 -4.67 9.62 12.67
N MET A 518 -5.06 8.64 11.86
CA MET A 518 -4.41 8.37 10.57
C MET A 518 -4.63 9.52 9.58
N ALA A 519 -5.88 9.98 9.42
CA ALA A 519 -6.21 11.11 8.56
C ALA A 519 -5.50 12.40 8.98
N ALA A 520 -5.30 12.61 10.29
CA ALA A 520 -4.58 13.75 10.84
C ALA A 520 -3.11 13.85 10.39
N LEU A 521 -2.50 12.77 9.87
CA LEU A 521 -1.16 12.82 9.30
C LEU A 521 -1.08 13.71 8.03
N SER A 522 -2.20 13.92 7.34
CA SER A 522 -2.30 14.84 6.19
C SER A 522 -2.34 16.32 6.58
N LEU A 523 -2.63 16.63 7.85
CA LEU A 523 -2.79 18.00 8.31
C LEU A 523 -1.46 18.78 8.32
N SER A 524 -1.57 20.09 8.18
CA SER A 524 -0.43 21.00 8.36
C SER A 524 0.17 20.88 9.77
N GLN A 525 1.43 21.26 9.94
CA GLN A 525 2.08 21.25 11.25
C GLN A 525 1.34 22.13 12.28
N ARG A 526 0.75 23.26 11.84
CA ARG A 526 -0.06 24.14 12.69
C ARG A 526 -1.29 23.41 13.24
N GLU A 527 -2.02 22.71 12.37
CA GLU A 527 -3.22 21.95 12.75
C GLU A 527 -2.85 20.76 13.65
N LYS A 528 -1.76 20.03 13.34
CA LYS A 528 -1.23 18.96 14.21
C LYS A 528 -0.87 19.47 15.60
N ASN A 529 -0.24 20.63 15.71
CA ASN A 529 0.09 21.25 16.99
C ASN A 529 -1.17 21.60 17.79
N ALA A 530 -2.23 22.08 17.13
CA ALA A 530 -3.51 22.37 17.78
C ALA A 530 -4.20 21.10 18.32
N LEU A 531 -3.91 19.92 17.76
CA LEU A 531 -4.45 18.64 18.19
C LEU A 531 -3.78 18.03 19.41
N VAL A 532 -2.57 18.47 19.78
CA VAL A 532 -1.79 17.84 20.86
C VAL A 532 -2.59 17.66 22.17
N PRO A 533 -3.36 18.65 22.66
CA PRO A 533 -4.16 18.45 23.87
C PRO A 533 -5.21 17.34 23.73
N ALA A 534 -5.92 17.30 22.61
CA ALA A 534 -6.96 16.29 22.36
C ALA A 534 -6.35 14.88 22.19
N VAL A 535 -5.24 14.77 21.47
CA VAL A 535 -4.53 13.49 21.26
C VAL A 535 -3.91 13.00 22.57
N ALA A 536 -3.33 13.90 23.37
CA ALA A 536 -2.78 13.56 24.69
C ALA A 536 -3.86 13.01 25.63
N ALA A 537 -5.03 13.67 25.68
CA ALA A 537 -6.18 13.29 26.52
C ALA A 537 -6.94 12.04 26.05
N LEU A 538 -6.72 11.57 24.81
CA LEU A 538 -7.37 10.36 24.32
C LEU A 538 -6.95 9.13 25.14
N GLU A 539 -7.91 8.51 25.81
CA GLU A 539 -7.76 7.17 26.40
C GLU A 539 -7.77 6.12 25.29
N ALA A 540 -6.59 5.89 24.71
CA ALA A 540 -6.42 4.98 23.59
C ALA A 540 -6.45 3.52 24.03
N GLY A 541 -7.29 2.73 23.37
CA GLY A 541 -7.28 1.27 23.39
C GLY A 541 -6.12 0.67 22.59
N THR A 542 -6.16 -0.64 22.36
CA THR A 542 -5.08 -1.40 21.71
C THR A 542 -4.76 -0.87 20.30
N GLU A 543 -5.78 -0.64 19.47
CA GLU A 543 -5.59 -0.20 18.08
C GLU A 543 -5.26 1.28 18.01
N SER A 544 -6.05 2.11 18.68
CA SER A 544 -5.88 3.57 18.67
C SER A 544 -4.53 4.02 19.27
N SER A 545 -3.90 3.21 20.12
CA SER A 545 -2.58 3.50 20.68
C SER A 545 -1.48 3.59 19.62
N ILE A 546 -1.59 2.80 18.54
CA ILE A 546 -0.62 2.77 17.44
C ILE A 546 -0.63 4.12 16.72
N TYR A 547 -1.81 4.59 16.34
CA TYR A 547 -1.98 5.85 15.62
C TYR A 547 -1.72 7.06 16.50
N LYS A 548 -2.04 6.99 17.81
CA LYS A 548 -1.71 8.02 18.79
C LYS A 548 -0.19 8.21 18.87
N ALA A 549 0.56 7.12 19.00
CA ALA A 549 2.01 7.16 19.05
C ALA A 549 2.60 7.72 17.75
N ARG A 550 2.09 7.29 16.58
CA ARG A 550 2.52 7.80 15.28
C ARG A 550 2.31 9.31 15.15
N LEU A 551 1.11 9.81 15.45
CA LEU A 551 0.77 11.22 15.25
C LEU A 551 1.53 12.14 16.21
N LEU A 552 1.69 11.75 17.47
CA LEU A 552 2.48 12.52 18.45
C LEU A 552 3.96 12.62 18.02
N ALA A 553 4.53 11.51 17.57
CA ALA A 553 5.88 11.48 17.04
C ALA A 553 6.06 12.36 15.79
N ASP A 554 5.13 12.27 14.83
CA ASP A 554 5.13 13.08 13.61
C ASP A 554 4.94 14.58 13.88
N THR A 555 4.14 14.92 14.89
CA THR A 555 3.91 16.31 15.32
C THR A 555 5.20 16.91 15.89
N GLY A 556 5.93 16.18 16.73
CA GLY A 556 7.32 16.51 17.05
C GLY A 556 7.60 17.73 17.93
N THR A 557 6.59 18.46 18.38
CA THR A 557 6.79 19.54 19.37
C THR A 557 7.13 18.97 20.74
N SER A 558 7.81 19.72 21.61
CA SER A 558 8.14 19.24 22.96
C SER A 558 6.92 18.72 23.71
N LYS A 559 5.77 19.41 23.63
CA LYS A 559 4.51 18.95 24.24
C LYS A 559 3.99 17.64 23.64
N ALA A 560 4.09 17.47 22.31
CA ALA A 560 3.69 16.24 21.65
C ALA A 560 4.60 15.07 22.03
N LEU A 561 5.92 15.31 22.09
CA LEU A 561 6.90 14.31 22.49
C LEU A 561 6.78 13.93 23.97
N GLU A 562 6.45 14.88 24.86
CA GLU A 562 6.09 14.58 26.26
C GLU A 562 4.88 13.64 26.34
N ALA A 563 3.83 13.92 25.57
CA ALA A 563 2.67 13.04 25.48
C ALA A 563 3.02 11.67 24.86
N LEU A 564 3.96 11.62 23.91
CA LEU A 564 4.45 10.38 23.32
C LEU A 564 5.16 9.51 24.37
N VAL A 565 5.99 10.09 25.24
CA VAL A 565 6.63 9.35 26.34
C VAL A 565 5.56 8.71 27.24
N GLY A 566 4.49 9.45 27.56
CA GLY A 566 3.34 8.91 28.28
C GLY A 566 2.66 7.74 27.56
N ALA A 567 2.42 7.88 26.25
CA ALA A 567 1.83 6.83 25.43
C ALA A 567 2.71 5.56 25.36
N LEU A 568 4.04 5.73 25.22
CA LEU A 568 5.01 4.64 25.19
C LEU A 568 5.12 3.93 26.56
N LYS A 569 5.05 4.65 27.68
CA LYS A 569 5.00 4.02 29.01
C LYS A 569 3.79 3.09 29.16
N LYS A 570 2.63 3.48 28.63
CA LYS A 570 1.40 2.70 28.71
C LYS A 570 1.40 1.51 27.74
N ASN A 571 1.73 1.76 26.47
CA ASN A 571 1.49 0.81 25.38
C ASN A 571 2.74 0.42 24.58
N GLY A 572 3.91 0.97 24.91
CA GLY A 572 5.17 0.75 24.21
C GLY A 572 5.75 -0.66 24.40
N LYS A 573 5.12 -1.57 25.14
CA LYS A 573 5.49 -3.00 25.05
C LYS A 573 5.00 -3.63 23.74
N ASN A 574 3.94 -3.12 23.14
CA ASN A 574 3.47 -3.55 21.82
C ASN A 574 4.51 -3.14 20.76
N PRO A 575 5.06 -4.10 19.99
CA PRO A 575 6.05 -3.80 18.95
C PRO A 575 5.55 -2.79 17.91
N ILE A 576 4.28 -2.87 17.51
CA ILE A 576 3.70 -2.01 16.48
C ILE A 576 3.59 -0.57 16.98
N VAL A 577 3.27 -0.35 18.27
CA VAL A 577 3.20 0.99 18.88
C VAL A 577 4.57 1.67 18.86
N LYS A 578 5.63 0.96 19.24
CA LYS A 578 7.00 1.50 19.20
C LYS A 578 7.49 1.79 17.78
N GLU A 579 7.18 0.90 16.83
CA GLU A 579 7.54 1.13 15.43
C GLU A 579 6.78 2.31 14.83
N ALA A 580 5.49 2.44 15.14
CA ALA A 580 4.69 3.59 14.74
C ALA A 580 5.26 4.90 15.32
N ALA A 581 5.69 4.90 16.59
CA ALA A 581 6.39 6.03 17.21
C ALA A 581 7.69 6.35 16.45
N PHE A 582 8.61 5.39 16.34
CA PHE A 582 9.90 5.59 15.67
C PHE A 582 9.73 6.08 14.22
N THR A 583 8.76 5.52 13.51
CA THR A 583 8.44 5.91 12.14
C THR A 583 8.05 7.40 12.05
N GLY A 584 7.29 7.92 13.01
CA GLY A 584 6.92 9.33 13.10
C GLY A 584 8.09 10.24 13.52
N LEU A 585 9.09 9.71 14.24
CA LEU A 585 10.25 10.46 14.74
C LEU A 585 11.30 10.80 13.67
N LYS A 586 10.99 10.65 12.37
CA LYS A 586 11.92 11.01 11.29
C LYS A 586 12.43 12.44 11.48
N ASN A 587 13.75 12.60 11.56
CA ASN A 587 14.47 13.87 11.78
C ASN A 587 14.22 14.51 13.16
N ARG A 588 13.66 13.77 14.13
CA ARG A 588 13.30 14.24 15.47
C ARG A 588 13.84 13.31 16.56
N GLU A 589 14.71 12.38 16.19
CA GLU A 589 15.22 11.33 17.07
C GLU A 589 16.00 11.93 18.25
N ALA A 590 16.86 12.93 17.99
CA ALA A 590 17.62 13.62 19.04
C ALA A 590 16.72 14.40 20.00
N VAL A 591 15.71 15.11 19.47
CA VAL A 591 14.75 15.87 20.27
C VAL A 591 13.95 14.93 21.16
N PHE A 592 13.50 13.80 20.62
CA PHE A 592 12.82 12.78 21.40
C PHE A 592 13.70 12.20 22.50
N LEU A 593 14.98 11.91 22.24
CA LEU A 593 15.90 11.43 23.29
C LEU A 593 16.04 12.46 24.43
N GLY A 594 16.20 13.73 24.09
CA GLY A 594 16.30 14.82 25.07
C GLY A 594 15.03 14.96 25.91
N VAL A 595 13.85 14.89 25.28
CA VAL A 595 12.56 14.89 25.97
C VAL A 595 12.42 13.62 26.82
N ASN A 596 12.58 12.43 26.24
CA ASN A 596 12.43 11.15 26.93
C ASN A 596 13.31 11.07 28.18
N ASN A 597 14.58 11.49 28.10
CA ASN A 597 15.52 11.57 29.22
C ASN A 597 15.51 10.30 30.11
N GLY A 598 15.51 9.13 29.48
CA GLY A 598 15.50 7.83 30.16
C GLY A 598 14.17 7.44 30.84
N ARG A 599 13.08 8.20 30.65
CA ARG A 599 11.77 7.91 31.28
C ARG A 599 11.05 6.71 30.65
N PHE A 600 11.31 6.40 29.39
CA PHE A 600 10.92 5.18 28.72
C PHE A 600 12.15 4.56 28.05
N ASN A 601 12.50 3.33 28.39
CA ASN A 601 13.64 2.63 27.82
C ASN A 601 13.17 1.32 27.20
N ASP A 602 13.61 1.06 25.98
CA ASP A 602 13.31 -0.18 25.27
C ASP A 602 14.46 -0.48 24.31
N SER A 603 15.06 -1.66 24.44
CA SER A 603 16.28 -2.02 23.71
C SER A 603 16.15 -1.93 22.19
N SER A 604 14.96 -2.19 21.64
CA SER A 604 14.72 -2.10 20.19
C SER A 604 14.58 -0.65 19.75
N LEU A 605 13.78 0.14 20.46
CA LEU A 605 13.60 1.56 20.16
C LEU A 605 14.91 2.34 20.29
N ASP A 606 15.66 2.11 21.37
CA ASP A 606 16.95 2.77 21.64
C ASP A 606 17.95 2.46 20.52
N LYS A 607 18.02 1.20 20.09
CA LYS A 607 18.84 0.80 18.94
C LYS A 607 18.44 1.55 17.67
N TRP A 608 17.15 1.62 17.36
CA TRP A 608 16.68 2.32 16.15
C TRP A 608 16.99 3.81 16.18
N LEU A 609 16.83 4.46 17.34
CA LEU A 609 17.19 5.87 17.52
C LEU A 609 18.69 6.09 17.27
N GLN A 610 19.55 5.22 17.80
CA GLN A 610 21.00 5.31 17.56
C GLN A 610 21.39 5.07 16.09
N GLU A 611 20.81 4.04 15.44
CA GLU A 611 21.00 3.80 14.01
C GLU A 611 20.59 5.03 13.18
N ALA A 612 19.47 5.65 13.56
CA ALA A 612 18.95 6.81 12.86
C ALA A 612 19.86 8.03 12.96
N LEU A 613 20.35 8.34 14.16
CA LEU A 613 21.30 9.42 14.40
C LEU A 613 22.60 9.19 13.61
N GLN A 614 23.16 7.98 13.66
CA GLN A 614 24.38 7.64 12.91
C GLN A 614 24.21 7.80 11.40
N LYS A 615 23.07 7.41 10.84
CA LYS A 615 22.83 7.50 9.40
C LYS A 615 22.60 8.95 8.94
N ASN A 616 21.94 9.77 9.76
CA ASN A 616 21.80 11.20 9.48
C ASN A 616 23.17 11.90 9.48
N LEU A 617 24.06 11.54 10.41
CA LEU A 617 25.46 12.01 10.40
C LEU A 617 26.20 11.62 9.10
N ARG A 618 26.02 10.39 8.60
CA ARG A 618 26.68 9.92 7.36
C ARG A 618 26.17 10.55 6.06
N LYS A 619 24.96 11.13 6.04
CA LYS A 619 24.38 11.76 4.83
C LYS A 619 24.97 13.14 4.54
N VAL A 620 25.52 13.80 5.55
CA VAL A 620 26.33 14.99 5.38
C VAL A 620 27.72 14.47 5.02
N GLU A 621 28.07 14.43 3.74
CA GLU A 621 29.45 14.06 3.36
C GLU A 621 30.41 14.98 4.12
N PRO A 622 31.36 14.43 4.90
CA PRO A 622 32.32 15.27 5.57
C PRO A 622 33.10 16.01 4.48
N PRO A 623 33.11 17.35 4.51
CA PRO A 623 33.92 18.15 3.59
C PRO A 623 35.40 17.72 3.68
N LYS A 624 36.15 17.86 2.58
CA LYS A 624 37.59 17.58 2.52
C LYS A 624 38.36 18.57 3.41
N ILE A 625 38.34 18.32 4.71
CA ILE A 625 39.13 19.02 5.72
C ILE A 625 40.20 18.04 6.21
N GLU A 626 41.45 18.50 6.28
CA GLU A 626 42.58 17.71 6.75
C GLU A 626 43.27 18.37 7.96
N GLY A 627 44.08 17.60 8.69
CA GLY A 627 44.90 18.11 9.79
C GLY A 627 44.11 18.66 10.99
N GLN A 628 44.63 19.73 11.61
CA GLN A 628 44.04 20.31 12.84
C GLN A 628 42.62 20.85 12.64
N HIS A 629 42.27 21.27 11.42
CA HIS A 629 40.93 21.74 11.11
C HIS A 629 39.89 20.62 11.11
N LEU A 630 40.27 19.40 10.72
CA LEU A 630 39.37 18.23 10.81
C LEU A 630 39.09 17.88 12.27
N ALA A 631 40.11 17.95 13.12
CA ALA A 631 39.96 17.71 14.55
C ALA A 631 39.03 18.76 15.20
N SER A 632 39.18 20.04 14.82
CA SER A 632 38.28 21.12 15.25
C SER A 632 36.85 20.92 14.77
N PHE A 633 36.66 20.58 13.48
CA PHE A 633 35.36 20.26 12.90
C PHE A 633 34.64 19.13 13.67
N GLN A 634 35.34 18.03 13.96
CA GLN A 634 34.78 16.87 14.67
C GLN A 634 34.43 17.18 16.13
N ARG A 635 35.23 18.01 16.82
CA ARG A 635 34.89 18.47 18.18
C ARG A 635 33.67 19.39 18.14
N GLY A 636 33.63 20.30 17.16
CA GLY A 636 32.53 21.23 16.92
C GLY A 636 31.21 20.52 16.66
N GLU A 637 31.23 19.46 15.84
CA GLU A 637 30.08 18.61 15.59
C GLU A 637 29.54 17.99 16.89
N LYS A 638 30.41 17.39 17.71
CA LYS A 638 30.02 16.80 19.00
C LYS A 638 29.42 17.84 19.96
N LEU A 639 29.97 19.05 19.96
CA LEU A 639 29.45 20.15 20.77
C LEU A 639 28.08 20.61 20.26
N TYR A 640 27.94 20.82 18.95
CA TYR A 640 26.70 21.21 18.26
C TYR A 640 25.57 20.21 18.52
N MET A 641 25.86 18.92 18.39
CA MET A 641 24.92 17.82 18.60
C MET A 641 24.66 17.49 20.08
N GLY A 642 25.54 17.93 20.97
CA GLY A 642 25.56 17.54 22.37
C GLY A 642 25.50 18.75 23.30
N ARG A 643 26.61 19.02 23.98
CA ARG A 643 26.67 19.91 25.15
C ARG A 643 26.27 21.36 24.88
N ALA A 644 26.51 21.87 23.66
CA ALA A 644 26.09 23.23 23.30
C ALA A 644 24.62 23.30 22.83
N ALA A 645 23.97 22.15 22.65
CA ALA A 645 22.54 21.99 22.33
C ALA A 645 22.05 22.78 21.10
N CYS A 646 22.95 23.15 20.19
CA CYS A 646 22.64 23.94 19.00
C CYS A 646 21.63 23.22 18.07
N ILE A 647 21.77 21.90 17.96
CA ILE A 647 20.87 21.01 17.22
C ILE A 647 19.40 21.18 17.60
N GLY A 648 19.11 21.48 18.87
CA GLY A 648 17.74 21.55 19.39
C GLY A 648 16.92 22.70 18.78
N CYS A 649 17.58 23.75 18.30
CA CYS A 649 16.94 24.90 17.66
C CYS A 649 17.23 24.97 16.15
N HIS A 650 18.43 24.56 15.72
CA HIS A 650 18.88 24.72 14.33
C HIS A 650 18.78 23.45 13.48
N GLY A 651 18.39 22.32 14.07
CA GLY A 651 18.29 21.03 13.38
C GLY A 651 19.64 20.35 13.17
N ALA A 652 19.62 19.03 12.95
CA ALA A 652 20.84 18.24 12.70
C ALA A 652 21.46 18.54 11.32
N ASP A 653 20.61 18.92 10.37
CA ASP A 653 20.94 19.29 9.00
C ASP A 653 21.17 20.79 8.83
N GLY A 654 21.11 21.58 9.91
CA GLY A 654 21.31 23.02 9.85
C GLY A 654 20.21 23.76 9.10
N ALA A 655 19.10 23.11 8.72
CA ALA A 655 18.02 23.74 7.96
C ALA A 655 17.20 24.75 8.80
N GLY A 656 17.43 24.80 10.11
CA GLY A 656 16.63 25.58 11.04
C GLY A 656 15.32 24.89 11.38
N LEU A 657 14.66 25.40 12.42
CA LEU A 657 13.33 24.95 12.83
C LEU A 657 12.44 26.19 12.95
N ASP A 658 11.29 26.17 12.28
CA ASP A 658 10.33 27.27 12.29
C ASP A 658 9.96 27.66 13.74
N ASN A 659 10.05 28.95 14.04
CA ASN A 659 9.83 29.54 15.37
C ASN A 659 10.79 29.07 16.47
N LEU A 660 11.92 28.44 16.15
CA LEU A 660 12.97 28.10 17.12
C LEU A 660 14.32 28.68 16.72
N GLY A 661 14.84 28.32 15.54
CA GLY A 661 16.14 28.75 15.08
C GLY A 661 16.19 28.94 13.56
N PRO A 662 16.82 30.01 13.05
CA PRO A 662 17.03 30.19 11.62
C PRO A 662 17.94 29.09 11.05
N PRO A 663 17.95 28.90 9.71
CA PRO A 663 18.89 28.01 9.05
C PRO A 663 20.33 28.47 9.28
N LEU A 664 21.21 27.49 9.48
CA LEU A 664 22.65 27.62 9.49
C LEU A 664 23.27 27.10 8.18
N ASP A 665 22.64 26.11 7.53
CA ASP A 665 23.02 25.64 6.20
C ASP A 665 22.74 26.72 5.15
N GLY A 666 23.75 27.06 4.34
CA GLY A 666 23.66 28.07 3.28
C GLY A 666 23.40 29.50 3.77
N SER A 667 23.48 29.73 5.08
CA SER A 667 23.14 31.01 5.70
C SER A 667 24.20 32.08 5.44
N ASP A 668 23.79 33.26 4.98
CA ASP A 668 24.64 34.46 4.86
C ASP A 668 25.14 34.96 6.23
N TRP A 669 24.46 34.59 7.33
CA TRP A 669 24.95 34.82 8.69
C TRP A 669 26.12 33.92 9.05
N VAL A 670 26.04 32.66 8.64
CA VAL A 670 27.07 31.66 8.94
C VAL A 670 28.26 31.80 8.01
N THR A 671 28.02 32.02 6.71
CA THR A 671 29.07 32.08 5.67
C THR A 671 29.70 33.47 5.51
N GLY A 672 29.01 34.52 5.97
CA GLY A 672 29.49 35.90 5.93
C GLY A 672 30.47 36.25 7.07
N ASN A 673 30.24 37.42 7.69
CA ASN A 673 31.13 38.02 8.68
C ASN A 673 31.32 37.16 9.93
N THR A 674 32.53 36.62 10.11
CA THR A 674 32.91 35.75 11.23
C THR A 674 32.86 36.45 12.59
N THR A 675 33.18 37.75 12.66
CA THR A 675 33.13 38.54 13.91
C THR A 675 31.70 38.72 14.39
N ARG A 676 30.78 39.00 13.47
CA ARG A 676 29.33 39.03 13.77
C ARG A 676 28.89 37.69 14.35
N LEU A 677 29.24 36.59 13.69
CA LEU A 677 28.84 35.25 14.14
C LEU A 677 29.45 34.88 15.51
N ALA A 678 30.70 35.26 15.77
CA ALA A 678 31.34 35.06 17.08
C ALA A 678 30.64 35.86 18.19
N LYS A 679 30.25 37.11 17.93
CA LYS A 679 29.46 37.91 18.89
C LYS A 679 28.12 37.26 19.21
N VAL A 680 27.44 36.70 18.20
CA VAL A 680 26.18 35.94 18.38
C VAL A 680 26.40 34.72 19.27
N LEU A 681 27.44 33.92 19.05
CA LEU A 681 27.71 32.76 19.90
C LEU A 681 28.15 33.14 21.30
N LEU A 682 28.89 34.25 21.48
CA LEU A 682 29.32 34.71 22.79
C LEU A 682 28.15 35.25 23.61
N HIS A 683 27.32 36.13 23.04
CA HIS A 683 26.39 36.95 23.82
C HIS A 683 24.91 36.72 23.50
N GLY A 684 24.62 36.01 22.42
CA GLY A 684 23.26 35.71 21.99
C GLY A 684 22.71 36.71 20.97
N LEU A 685 21.51 36.42 20.49
CA LEU A 685 20.81 37.20 19.46
C LEU A 685 19.30 37.21 19.72
N GLN A 686 18.65 38.37 19.60
CA GLN A 686 17.24 38.58 19.82
C GLN A 686 16.59 39.45 18.75
N GLY A 687 15.27 39.28 18.59
CA GLY A 687 14.45 40.08 17.68
C GLY A 687 14.29 39.44 16.30
N PRO A 688 13.53 40.09 15.42
CA PRO A 688 13.50 39.68 14.03
C PRO A 688 14.87 39.91 13.38
N ILE A 689 15.32 38.95 12.57
CA ILE A 689 16.54 39.04 11.77
C ILE A 689 16.25 38.68 10.31
N MET A 690 17.08 39.14 9.39
CA MET A 690 17.02 38.74 7.98
C MET A 690 18.11 37.73 7.67
N VAL A 691 17.73 36.49 7.32
CA VAL A 691 18.68 35.47 6.86
C VAL A 691 18.39 35.20 5.38
N SER A 692 19.34 35.55 4.51
CA SER A 692 19.28 35.31 3.07
C SER A 692 17.98 35.85 2.44
N GLY A 693 17.58 37.07 2.83
CA GLY A 693 16.38 37.74 2.34
C GLY A 693 15.06 37.29 2.98
N LYS A 694 15.08 36.32 3.90
CA LYS A 694 13.89 35.87 4.64
C LYS A 694 13.91 36.37 6.09
N ARG A 695 12.77 36.86 6.56
CA ARG A 695 12.59 37.34 7.94
C ARG A 695 12.36 36.17 8.91
N TYR A 696 13.13 36.13 10.00
CA TYR A 696 13.00 35.18 11.10
C TYR A 696 12.76 35.92 12.40
N ALA A 697 11.72 35.58 13.16
CA ALA A 697 11.38 36.24 14.42
C ALA A 697 11.08 35.18 15.50
N PRO A 698 12.10 34.47 16.01
CA PRO A 698 11.90 33.48 17.06
C PRO A 698 11.31 34.14 18.31
N PRO A 699 10.41 33.44 19.04
CA PRO A 699 9.71 34.00 20.20
C PRO A 699 10.62 34.21 21.42
N GLY A 700 11.84 33.66 21.41
CA GLY A 700 12.86 33.84 22.45
C GLY A 700 14.20 34.23 21.85
N ALA A 701 15.08 34.79 22.69
CA ALA A 701 16.45 35.10 22.31
C ALA A 701 17.29 33.81 22.23
N MET A 702 18.19 33.72 21.26
CA MET A 702 19.29 32.76 21.29
C MET A 702 20.21 33.15 22.45
N PRO A 703 20.44 32.27 23.44
CA PRO A 703 21.33 32.58 24.55
C PRO A 703 22.79 32.58 24.10
N GLY A 704 23.60 33.48 24.68
CA GLY A 704 25.04 33.47 24.51
C GLY A 704 25.71 32.34 25.30
N LEU A 705 26.80 31.80 24.75
CA LEU A 705 27.60 30.74 25.36
C LEU A 705 28.70 31.28 26.30
N SER A 706 28.98 32.58 26.29
CA SER A 706 30.03 33.19 27.12
C SER A 706 29.80 32.99 28.62
N MET A 707 28.54 32.88 29.02
CA MET A 707 28.12 32.72 30.42
C MET A 707 28.05 31.25 30.86
N ASN A 708 28.29 30.30 29.95
CA ASN A 708 28.33 28.88 30.31
C ASN A 708 29.77 28.49 30.70
N PRO A 709 30.05 28.26 32.00
CA PRO A 709 31.41 27.96 32.47
C PRO A 709 31.95 26.62 31.94
N THR A 710 31.08 25.79 31.37
CA THR A 710 31.50 24.51 30.77
C THR A 710 31.97 24.67 29.32
N ILE A 711 31.71 25.81 28.67
CA ILE A 711 32.06 26.06 27.25
C ILE A 711 33.27 27.00 27.20
N SER A 712 34.38 26.48 26.69
CA SER A 712 35.63 27.24 26.48
C SER A 712 35.64 28.03 25.17
N ASP A 713 36.62 28.92 25.01
CA ASP A 713 36.84 29.62 23.73
C ASP A 713 37.19 28.64 22.60
N GLN A 714 37.91 27.56 22.92
CA GLN A 714 38.21 26.50 21.97
C GLN A 714 36.93 25.77 21.53
N ASP A 715 35.99 25.53 22.44
CA ASP A 715 34.70 24.93 22.13
C ASP A 715 33.88 25.83 21.17
N ILE A 716 33.86 27.15 21.40
CA ILE A 716 33.18 28.11 20.52
C ILE A 716 33.85 28.14 19.15
N ALA A 717 35.18 28.14 19.09
CA ALA A 717 35.94 28.08 17.84
C ALA A 717 35.65 26.80 17.05
N ASP A 718 35.54 25.67 17.75
CA ASP A 718 35.19 24.38 17.16
C ASP A 718 33.75 24.38 16.62
N ILE A 719 32.77 24.92 17.36
CA ILE A 719 31.37 25.05 16.90
C ILE A 719 31.27 25.93 15.66
N LEU A 720 31.98 27.07 15.64
CA LEU A 720 32.04 27.93 14.46
C LEU A 720 32.69 27.23 13.27
N THR A 721 33.80 26.52 13.49
CA THR A 721 34.47 25.73 12.45
C THR A 721 33.55 24.68 11.86
N PHE A 722 32.80 23.96 12.71
CA PHE A 722 31.79 23.00 12.25
C PHE A 722 30.69 23.68 11.44
N THR A 723 29.96 24.64 12.02
CA THR A 723 28.81 25.29 11.36
C THR A 723 29.19 25.99 10.05
N ARG A 724 30.37 26.62 9.99
CA ARG A 724 30.88 27.31 8.79
C ARG A 724 31.32 26.38 7.67
N HIS A 725 31.48 25.09 7.95
CA HIS A 725 31.99 24.12 6.99
C HIS A 725 31.07 22.91 6.78
N ALA A 726 30.06 22.72 7.64
CA ALA A 726 29.07 21.65 7.54
C ALA A 726 28.03 21.92 6.44
N TRP A 727 27.33 20.86 6.01
CA TRP A 727 26.23 20.92 5.04
C TRP A 727 26.68 21.51 3.69
N SER A 728 26.02 22.56 3.18
CA SER A 728 26.44 23.27 1.97
C SER A 728 27.51 24.35 2.22
N ASN A 729 27.81 24.68 3.49
CA ASN A 729 28.77 25.73 3.82
C ASN A 729 30.21 25.29 3.53
N ARG A 730 31.04 26.18 2.95
CA ARG A 730 32.47 25.91 2.68
C ARG A 730 33.35 27.09 3.11
N SER A 731 33.05 27.67 4.27
CA SER A 731 33.72 28.86 4.78
C SER A 731 34.94 28.51 5.65
N ALA A 732 35.86 29.48 5.79
CA ALA A 732 37.10 29.29 6.54
C ALA A 732 36.85 28.89 8.02
N PRO A 733 37.72 28.02 8.59
CA PRO A 733 37.66 27.62 9.99
C PRO A 733 37.97 28.80 10.93
N VAL A 734 37.63 28.65 12.21
CA VAL A 734 37.83 29.66 13.25
C VAL A 734 38.75 29.11 14.33
N ASN A 735 39.73 29.91 14.74
CA ASN A 735 40.72 29.55 15.76
C ASN A 735 40.34 30.13 17.12
N GLU A 736 40.83 29.50 18.21
CA GLU A 736 40.58 29.93 19.58
C GLU A 736 41.01 31.38 19.85
N SER A 737 42.16 31.80 19.31
CA SER A 737 42.67 33.17 19.49
C SER A 737 41.70 34.24 18.99
N PHE A 738 40.97 33.95 17.90
CA PHE A 738 39.95 34.85 17.36
C PHE A 738 38.76 34.98 18.30
N ILE A 739 38.38 33.90 19.00
CA ILE A 739 37.30 33.94 19.99
C ILE A 739 37.74 34.72 21.23
N LYS A 740 38.97 34.50 21.71
CA LYS A 740 39.55 35.27 22.82
C LYS A 740 39.54 36.76 22.53
N GLU A 741 40.00 37.16 21.34
CA GLU A 741 39.98 38.56 20.90
C GLU A 741 38.54 39.11 20.77
N SER A 742 37.64 38.34 20.19
CA SER A 742 36.23 38.73 20.03
C SER A 742 35.54 38.92 21.39
N ARG A 743 35.84 38.05 22.36
CA ARG A 743 35.35 38.12 23.74
C ARG A 743 35.85 39.38 24.45
N GLU A 744 37.13 39.67 24.36
CA GLU A 744 37.71 40.89 24.98
C GLU A 744 37.10 42.15 24.37
N LYS A 745 36.97 42.21 23.03
CA LYS A 745 36.36 43.35 22.31
C LYS A 745 34.87 43.51 22.57
N SER A 746 34.21 42.53 23.18
CA SER A 746 32.77 42.56 23.47
C SER A 746 32.46 42.30 24.95
N LYS A 747 33.44 42.50 25.84
CA LYS A 747 33.29 42.25 27.28
C LYS A 747 32.19 43.08 27.95
N ASP A 748 31.88 44.24 27.37
CA ASP A 748 30.84 45.14 27.88
C ASP A 748 29.42 44.61 27.58
N GLN A 749 29.26 43.65 26.68
CA GLN A 749 27.98 43.02 26.30
C GLN A 749 27.60 41.86 27.25
N GLN A 750 27.66 42.06 28.57
CA GLN A 750 27.53 41.07 29.66
C GLN A 750 26.46 39.96 29.51
N GLY A 751 26.61 39.03 28.56
CA GLY A 751 25.63 37.99 28.23
C GLY A 751 24.29 38.52 27.69
N VAL A 752 24.21 39.80 27.29
CA VAL A 752 22.98 40.41 26.77
C VAL A 752 22.85 40.12 25.27
N PRO A 753 21.76 39.47 24.80
CA PRO A 753 21.57 39.18 23.39
C PRO A 753 21.53 40.43 22.52
N TYR A 754 22.32 40.42 21.44
CA TYR A 754 22.32 41.50 20.45
C TYR A 754 21.02 41.55 19.66
N LYS A 755 20.67 42.71 19.11
CA LYS A 755 19.74 42.87 17.99
C LYS A 755 20.53 42.95 16.67
N GLU A 756 19.88 42.65 15.55
CA GLU A 756 20.51 42.76 14.22
C GLU A 756 21.13 44.14 13.96
N SER A 757 20.46 45.21 14.40
CA SER A 757 20.96 46.59 14.26
C SER A 757 22.25 46.90 15.03
N GLU A 758 22.61 46.08 16.01
CA GLU A 758 23.77 46.28 16.90
C GLU A 758 25.01 45.50 16.42
N LEU A 759 24.86 44.72 15.34
CA LEU A 759 25.84 43.75 14.86
C LEU A 759 26.49 44.11 13.53
N ASN A 760 26.26 45.33 13.03
CA ASN A 760 26.86 45.86 11.80
C ASN A 760 28.27 46.38 12.02
#